data_AF-A0A5N5KIH4-F1
#
_entry.id   AF-A0A5N5KIH4-F1
#
_cell.length_a   1.000
_cell.length_b   1.000
_cell.length_c   1.000
_cell.angle_alpha   90.00
_cell.angle_beta   90.00
_cell.angle_gamma   90.00
#
_symmetry.space_group_name_H-M   'P 1'
#
loop_
_entity.id
_entity.type
_entity.pdbx_description
1 polymer ?
#
loop_
_entity_poly.entity_id
_entity_poly.type
_entity_poly.pdbx_seq_one_letter_code
_entity_poly.pdbx_strand_id
1 'polypeptide(L)'
;MNVTMKYSSSAMRSPAIAFIWIACVLQLGFCHSIEHQSEVPVSDSTSSSPGRVKLHTEDDHVVIDNGIVQLTLSKPDGLVRGVRYNGIDNLLENLHRYRGYWDIVWSKPGQGDSTDMLKATKFRVVTEKEEQVELSFTKSWNSSHDHSSEVPLNIDKRYIMRRGSSGFYMYAMLERLEGWPDVNMNQIRIVFKLKNKRFRFMAISDEIQRMMPTPGDRETGLALAYAEAVRLTHASNPQFRGEVDDKYQYAMESKDNKVQGWISRDPAVGFWMITPSQEFRSGGPVKQDLTSHVGPIILSMFTSTHYTGMELDTKYRDGEAWKKVFGPVFVYLNNVPSEKDDTTLWDDAKKQANYIHFPLLHMFDSLKWASYAYIGLAAPGPVGSWQIDSKGYQFWTRADLRGHFSIKNVRVGDYNLYAWVPGVIGDYKHEAKITITPPGSHINLGVLRYDPPRNGPTLWEIGIPDRSAAEFFVPDPYPTLENKLFNNLTKQRYRQYGLWERYTDLYPKDDLIYTVGTSNFSRDWFFAHVPRNAGNNTYNPTTWQIKFELEKVNQTGYYTLQLALASAHLCSLQVRFNDPSAARPHFQTRLIGKGNSIARHGIHGLYIFYSILVLDIHRLRLLAWKEAPVFSFQKQVGENTDDRGRMPAVTPFRAAATAITSQHVSNTSPLLAPSVVAAFAAYRYKELADGCKKIIGANKSLSSSSIIACESNLPALPTLSISRSSRFGSHQPLHACSSKENTLSHLSPASSSIFGDLEGLLDSIPWSPPQRRPRKRPGALHKNELFGFRYPVLAEKPEWWWRTLACVPYLIALQISDTGYFIQPFLERDDFIGDLIYFVPGAITRLPAWFIMIYCYFAYIGIVKNKDFPHFFRFHLMMGMLLETALQILLYTSNFFPLIHYNGRFGIYYWAGVGFSYITILLQCVRFALAGDYAHLSFVSDAAYVHTLFNIGGYHRPF
;
A
#
# COMPACT_ATOMS: atom_id res chain seq x y z
N MET A 1 -34.53 44.82 28.34
CA MET A 1 -35.03 46.10 27.80
C MET A 1 -34.97 46.04 26.29
N ASN A 2 -35.90 46.70 25.59
CA ASN A 2 -36.00 46.67 24.13
C ASN A 2 -35.20 47.81 23.50
N VAL A 3 -34.54 47.53 22.37
CA VAL A 3 -34.64 48.36 21.15
C VAL A 3 -34.72 47.42 19.96
N THR A 4 -35.71 47.62 19.09
CA THR A 4 -35.85 46.90 17.82
C THR A 4 -35.29 47.74 16.67
N MET A 5 -34.58 47.10 15.73
CA MET A 5 -34.37 47.67 14.40
C MET A 5 -35.14 46.87 13.35
N LYS A 6 -36.06 47.53 12.66
CA LYS A 6 -36.71 47.00 11.46
C LYS A 6 -35.76 47.18 10.27
N TYR A 7 -35.49 46.11 9.53
CA TYR A 7 -35.01 46.24 8.15
C TYR A 7 -36.20 46.19 7.17
N SER A 8 -36.17 47.05 6.15
CA SER A 8 -37.25 47.16 5.17
C SER A 8 -37.09 46.14 4.04
N SER A 9 -38.17 45.45 3.70
CA SER A 9 -38.19 44.35 2.72
C SER A 9 -38.47 44.87 1.30
N SER A 10 -37.43 45.28 0.56
CA SER A 10 -37.60 45.78 -0.82
C SER A 10 -36.49 45.43 -1.82
N ALA A 11 -35.62 44.44 -1.52
CA ALA A 11 -34.46 44.11 -2.35
C ALA A 11 -34.17 42.60 -2.56
N MET A 12 -35.16 41.70 -2.46
CA MET A 12 -35.00 40.27 -2.74
C MET A 12 -36.05 39.75 -3.71
N ARG A 13 -35.69 39.67 -5.00
CA ARG A 13 -36.46 39.01 -6.08
C ARG A 13 -35.59 38.13 -7.01
N SER A 14 -34.48 37.60 -6.49
CA SER A 14 -33.70 36.56 -7.17
C SER A 14 -33.24 35.51 -6.15
N PRO A 15 -33.62 34.22 -6.29
CA PRO A 15 -33.23 33.18 -5.34
C PRO A 15 -31.72 32.90 -5.35
N ALA A 16 -31.03 33.16 -6.48
CA ALA A 16 -29.59 32.98 -6.60
C ALA A 16 -28.80 33.83 -5.59
N ILE A 17 -29.26 35.07 -5.31
CA ILE A 17 -28.58 35.98 -4.37
C ILE A 17 -28.73 35.50 -2.92
N ALA A 18 -29.87 34.88 -2.58
CA ALA A 18 -30.08 34.28 -1.26
C ALA A 18 -29.16 33.07 -1.02
N PHE A 19 -29.00 32.20 -2.03
CA PHE A 19 -28.12 31.04 -1.94
C PHE A 19 -26.64 31.40 -1.80
N ILE A 20 -26.16 32.41 -2.53
CA ILE A 20 -24.78 32.92 -2.39
C ILE A 20 -24.53 33.41 -0.96
N TRP A 21 -25.50 34.12 -0.35
CA TRP A 21 -25.37 34.60 1.03
C TRP A 21 -25.30 33.45 2.05
N ILE A 22 -26.14 32.42 1.89
CA ILE A 22 -26.15 31.24 2.77
C ILE A 22 -24.83 30.45 2.65
N ALA A 23 -24.31 30.25 1.43
CA ALA A 23 -23.04 29.57 1.20
C ALA A 23 -21.84 30.30 1.86
N CYS A 24 -21.80 31.64 1.75
CA CYS A 24 -20.75 32.43 2.39
C CYS A 24 -20.80 32.38 3.93
N VAL A 25 -22.00 32.36 4.53
CA VAL A 25 -22.16 32.24 5.99
C VAL A 25 -21.71 30.85 6.48
N LEU A 26 -22.05 29.77 5.77
CA LEU A 26 -21.68 28.41 6.15
C LEU A 26 -20.16 28.16 6.09
N GLN A 27 -19.45 28.74 5.12
CA GLN A 27 -17.97 28.64 5.08
C GLN A 27 -17.27 29.44 6.20
N LEU A 28 -17.84 30.58 6.63
CA LEU A 28 -17.27 31.37 7.73
C LEU A 28 -17.48 30.74 9.11
N GLY A 29 -18.51 29.90 9.28
CA GLY A 29 -18.77 29.18 10.53
C GLY A 29 -17.75 28.06 10.86
N PHE A 30 -17.02 27.55 9.86
CA PHE A 30 -16.14 26.38 10.02
C PHE A 30 -14.66 26.69 10.33
N CYS A 31 -14.31 27.97 10.55
CA CYS A 31 -12.91 28.39 10.77
C CYS A 31 -12.68 29.13 12.11
N HIS A 32 -13.39 28.72 13.18
CA HIS A 32 -13.15 29.23 14.53
C HIS A 32 -13.54 28.24 15.65
N SER A 33 -12.91 27.05 15.71
CA SER A 33 -12.97 26.12 16.87
C SER A 33 -11.90 25.00 16.86
N ILE A 34 -10.62 25.35 16.68
CA ILE A 34 -9.50 24.46 17.08
C ILE A 34 -8.37 25.30 17.71
N GLU A 35 -8.53 25.66 18.98
CA GLU A 35 -7.44 25.65 19.96
C GLU A 35 -7.99 25.87 21.38
N HIS A 36 -8.41 24.77 22.00
CA HIS A 36 -8.40 24.67 23.45
C HIS A 36 -7.93 23.26 23.81
N GLN A 37 -6.70 23.16 24.32
CA GLN A 37 -6.26 21.93 24.97
C GLN A 37 -7.02 21.83 26.29
N SER A 38 -8.08 21.04 26.31
CA SER A 38 -8.62 20.51 27.56
C SER A 38 -7.70 19.36 28.00
N GLU A 39 -6.84 19.65 28.97
CA GLU A 39 -6.27 18.59 29.79
C GLU A 39 -7.43 17.85 30.45
N VAL A 40 -7.75 16.66 29.95
CA VAL A 40 -8.74 15.79 30.60
C VAL A 40 -8.13 15.37 31.93
N PRO A 41 -8.75 15.71 33.08
CA PRO A 41 -8.20 15.29 34.36
C PRO A 41 -8.13 13.77 34.40
N VAL A 42 -6.93 13.24 34.67
CA VAL A 42 -6.80 11.85 35.07
C VAL A 42 -7.60 11.71 36.36
N SER A 43 -8.65 10.91 36.33
CA SER A 43 -9.46 10.65 37.53
C SER A 43 -8.60 9.90 38.54
N ASP A 44 -8.22 10.57 39.63
CA ASP A 44 -7.40 10.01 40.72
C ASP A 44 -8.17 8.91 41.48
N SER A 45 -8.25 7.73 40.88
CA SER A 45 -8.70 6.50 41.53
C SER A 45 -7.57 5.97 42.44
N THR A 46 -7.36 6.67 43.57
CA THR A 46 -6.53 6.30 44.73
C THR A 46 -5.21 5.59 44.40
N SER A 47 -4.12 6.35 44.38
CA SER A 47 -2.76 5.90 44.09
C SER A 47 -2.18 4.92 45.13
N SER A 48 -2.65 3.68 45.11
CA SER A 48 -1.78 2.56 45.50
C SER A 48 -0.65 2.45 44.47
N SER A 49 0.61 2.48 44.92
CA SER A 49 1.73 2.15 44.02
C SER A 49 1.51 0.75 43.46
N PRO A 50 1.69 0.50 42.15
CA PRO A 50 1.42 -0.81 41.56
C PRO A 50 2.18 -1.88 42.34
N GLY A 51 1.47 -2.93 42.75
CA GLY A 51 2.03 -3.96 43.63
C GLY A 51 3.25 -4.62 43.01
N ARG A 52 4.23 -5.02 43.85
CA ARG A 52 5.33 -5.88 43.37
C ARG A 52 4.75 -7.13 42.71
N VAL A 53 5.41 -7.63 41.66
CA VAL A 53 5.04 -8.93 41.09
C VAL A 53 5.28 -10.01 42.15
N LYS A 54 4.25 -10.82 42.41
CA LYS A 54 4.26 -11.96 43.33
C LYS A 54 4.26 -13.25 42.52
N LEU A 55 4.92 -14.27 43.07
CA LEU A 55 4.92 -15.63 42.56
C LEU A 55 4.43 -16.57 43.68
N HIS A 56 3.44 -17.41 43.37
CA HIS A 56 2.97 -18.47 44.26
C HIS A 56 3.05 -19.79 43.50
N THR A 57 3.83 -20.75 44.02
CA THR A 57 4.08 -22.05 43.37
C THR A 57 3.47 -23.17 44.21
N GLU A 58 2.39 -23.75 43.71
CA GLU A 58 1.75 -24.95 44.26
C GLU A 58 2.32 -26.20 43.56
N ASP A 59 1.84 -27.41 43.90
CA ASP A 59 2.32 -28.64 43.27
C ASP A 59 1.96 -28.77 41.78
N ASP A 60 0.69 -28.57 41.44
CA ASP A 60 0.14 -28.82 40.09
C ASP A 60 -0.06 -27.54 39.25
N HIS A 61 0.20 -26.37 39.84
CA HIS A 61 0.11 -25.07 39.17
C HIS A 61 1.01 -24.00 39.80
N VAL A 62 1.11 -22.87 39.13
CA VAL A 62 1.84 -21.68 39.57
C VAL A 62 1.05 -20.43 39.19
N VAL A 63 1.06 -19.42 40.06
CA VAL A 63 0.33 -18.16 39.92
C VAL A 63 1.32 -17.00 39.91
N ILE A 64 1.23 -16.14 38.90
CA ILE A 64 1.92 -14.84 38.86
C ILE A 64 0.87 -13.74 39.04
N ASP A 65 1.13 -12.74 39.88
CA ASP A 65 0.20 -11.67 40.20
C ASP A 65 0.94 -10.33 40.32
N ASN A 66 0.53 -9.30 39.58
CA ASN A 66 1.11 -7.95 39.66
C ASN A 66 0.15 -6.88 40.25
N GLY A 67 -0.94 -7.32 40.89
CA GLY A 67 -2.01 -6.46 41.41
C GLY A 67 -3.00 -5.95 40.36
N ILE A 68 -2.76 -6.19 39.07
CA ILE A 68 -3.64 -5.80 37.96
C ILE A 68 -4.18 -7.04 37.25
N VAL A 69 -3.29 -7.96 36.89
CA VAL A 69 -3.58 -9.24 36.25
C VAL A 69 -2.99 -10.37 37.09
N GLN A 70 -3.76 -11.43 37.29
CA GLN A 70 -3.29 -12.66 37.91
C GLN A 70 -3.39 -13.82 36.89
N LEU A 71 -2.27 -14.50 36.65
CA LEU A 71 -2.07 -15.54 35.64
C LEU A 71 -1.80 -16.89 36.31
N THR A 72 -2.66 -17.87 36.06
CA THR A 72 -2.49 -19.25 36.55
C THR A 72 -2.00 -20.15 35.43
N LEU A 73 -0.87 -20.82 35.62
CA LEU A 73 -0.26 -21.78 34.69
C LEU A 73 -0.21 -23.18 35.33
N SER A 74 -0.43 -24.25 34.57
CA SER A 74 -0.24 -25.62 35.06
C SER A 74 1.26 -25.98 35.18
N LYS A 75 1.59 -26.78 36.19
CA LYS A 75 2.95 -27.26 36.49
C LYS A 75 2.94 -28.80 36.41
N PRO A 76 3.87 -29.44 35.69
CA PRO A 76 4.89 -28.86 34.83
C PRO A 76 4.40 -28.49 33.42
N ASP A 77 3.17 -28.84 33.01
CA ASP A 77 2.73 -28.76 31.60
C ASP A 77 2.92 -27.38 30.92
N GLY A 78 2.80 -26.27 31.66
CA GLY A 78 2.87 -24.91 31.12
C GLY A 78 1.70 -24.55 30.20
N LEU A 79 0.47 -24.89 30.61
CA LEU A 79 -0.77 -24.47 29.96
C LEU A 79 -1.41 -23.34 30.78
N VAL A 80 -2.05 -22.36 30.15
CA VAL A 80 -2.75 -21.29 30.87
C VAL A 80 -4.06 -21.84 31.42
N ARG A 81 -4.10 -22.04 32.74
CA ARG A 81 -5.27 -22.45 33.49
C ARG A 81 -6.20 -21.28 33.80
N GLY A 82 -5.69 -20.06 33.98
CA GLY A 82 -6.51 -18.93 34.43
C GLY A 82 -5.92 -17.58 34.09
N VAL A 83 -6.80 -16.62 33.81
CA VAL A 83 -6.47 -15.19 33.72
C VAL A 83 -7.56 -14.46 34.50
N ARG A 84 -7.20 -13.89 35.66
CA ARG A 84 -8.10 -13.12 36.54
C ARG A 84 -7.81 -11.63 36.37
N TYR A 85 -8.87 -10.85 36.15
CA TYR A 85 -8.79 -9.43 35.80
C TYR A 85 -10.12 -8.71 36.07
N ASN A 86 -10.06 -7.45 36.51
CA ASN A 86 -11.21 -6.57 36.74
C ASN A 86 -12.41 -7.26 37.43
N GLY A 87 -12.15 -7.91 38.58
CA GLY A 87 -13.17 -8.65 39.35
C GLY A 87 -13.64 -9.99 38.76
N ILE A 88 -13.27 -10.33 37.51
CA ILE A 88 -13.62 -11.62 36.90
C ILE A 88 -12.56 -12.68 37.26
N ASP A 89 -12.95 -13.69 38.04
CA ASP A 89 -12.04 -14.74 38.55
C ASP A 89 -11.34 -15.59 37.50
N ASN A 90 -11.92 -15.70 36.29
CA ASN A 90 -11.25 -16.29 35.13
C ASN A 90 -11.92 -15.78 33.85
N LEU A 91 -11.14 -15.27 32.89
CA LEU A 91 -11.60 -14.90 31.56
C LEU A 91 -11.73 -16.10 30.61
N LEU A 92 -11.03 -17.21 30.90
CA LEU A 92 -10.96 -18.41 30.05
C LEU A 92 -12.10 -19.41 30.30
N GLU A 93 -12.46 -20.20 29.29
CA GLU A 93 -13.58 -21.15 29.37
C GLU A 93 -13.35 -22.28 30.40
N ASN A 94 -14.35 -22.57 31.22
CA ASN A 94 -14.23 -23.54 32.30
C ASN A 94 -14.40 -25.00 31.81
N LEU A 95 -15.18 -25.24 30.75
CA LEU A 95 -15.52 -26.58 30.25
C LEU A 95 -14.44 -27.27 29.39
N HIS A 96 -13.24 -26.67 29.28
CA HIS A 96 -12.16 -27.19 28.43
C HIS A 96 -10.82 -27.26 29.17
N ARG A 97 -10.18 -28.45 29.15
CA ARG A 97 -8.80 -28.64 29.63
C ARG A 97 -7.80 -27.76 28.87
N TYR A 98 -8.01 -27.60 27.57
CA TYR A 98 -7.17 -26.79 26.69
C TYR A 98 -7.88 -25.48 26.34
N ARG A 99 -7.59 -24.44 27.15
CA ARG A 99 -8.23 -23.10 27.11
C ARG A 99 -7.29 -21.91 26.93
N GLY A 100 -6.03 -22.05 27.29
CA GLY A 100 -4.95 -21.19 26.81
C GLY A 100 -3.69 -22.03 26.65
N TYR A 101 -3.20 -22.19 25.43
CA TYR A 101 -2.17 -23.19 25.11
C TYR A 101 -1.35 -22.80 23.89
N TRP A 102 -0.21 -23.46 23.76
CA TRP A 102 0.54 -23.56 22.51
C TRP A 102 0.23 -24.92 21.89
N ASP A 103 0.17 -25.01 20.56
CA ASP A 103 0.16 -26.29 19.87
C ASP A 103 0.97 -26.26 18.55
N ILE A 104 1.36 -27.45 18.11
CA ILE A 104 1.98 -27.68 16.79
C ILE A 104 1.19 -28.77 16.09
N VAL A 105 0.70 -28.47 14.89
CA VAL A 105 0.16 -29.46 13.97
C VAL A 105 1.33 -30.01 13.16
N TRP A 106 1.58 -31.32 13.25
CA TRP A 106 2.78 -31.96 12.73
C TRP A 106 2.50 -33.36 12.17
N SER A 107 3.37 -33.83 11.26
CA SER A 107 3.30 -35.21 10.74
C SER A 107 4.69 -35.78 10.48
N LYS A 108 4.81 -37.11 10.52
CA LYS A 108 5.95 -37.84 9.93
C LYS A 108 5.78 -37.85 8.39
N PRO A 109 6.85 -37.94 7.59
CA PRO A 109 6.73 -38.05 6.14
C PRO A 109 5.78 -39.19 5.72
N GLY A 110 4.80 -38.89 4.87
CA GLY A 110 3.81 -39.86 4.39
C GLY A 110 2.73 -40.28 5.40
N GLN A 111 2.65 -39.67 6.59
CA GLN A 111 1.62 -39.95 7.60
C GLN A 111 0.67 -38.76 7.77
N GLY A 112 -0.50 -39.03 8.36
CA GLY A 112 -1.49 -38.01 8.70
C GLY A 112 -1.03 -37.05 9.81
N ASP A 113 -1.69 -35.90 9.89
CA ASP A 113 -1.38 -34.86 10.88
C ASP A 113 -1.85 -35.23 12.29
N SER A 114 -0.97 -34.97 13.26
CA SER A 114 -1.19 -35.02 14.70
C SER A 114 -1.09 -33.61 15.30
N THR A 115 -1.38 -33.45 16.59
CA THR A 115 -1.26 -32.17 17.31
C THR A 115 -0.62 -32.37 18.67
N ASP A 116 0.62 -31.90 18.85
CA ASP A 116 1.27 -31.83 20.16
C ASP A 116 0.87 -30.52 20.84
N MET A 117 0.28 -30.62 22.04
CA MET A 117 -0.14 -29.49 22.89
C MET A 117 1.03 -28.82 23.64
N LEU A 118 2.27 -29.17 23.26
CA LEU A 118 3.55 -28.71 23.80
C LEU A 118 3.59 -28.73 25.33
N LYS A 119 3.07 -29.81 25.95
CA LYS A 119 3.15 -30.01 27.39
C LYS A 119 4.62 -30.12 27.80
N ALA A 120 5.03 -29.30 28.76
CA ALA A 120 6.35 -29.36 29.36
C ALA A 120 6.42 -30.43 30.45
N THR A 121 7.61 -30.98 30.68
CA THR A 121 7.89 -31.98 31.72
C THR A 121 8.71 -31.41 32.88
N LYS A 122 9.25 -30.19 32.73
CA LYS A 122 10.01 -29.48 33.76
C LYS A 122 9.56 -28.02 33.86
N PHE A 123 9.57 -27.49 35.08
CA PHE A 123 9.27 -26.09 35.40
C PHE A 123 10.49 -25.44 36.07
N ARG A 124 10.75 -24.15 35.80
CA ARG A 124 11.82 -23.36 36.42
C ARG A 124 11.43 -21.87 36.49
N VAL A 125 11.67 -21.25 37.64
CA VAL A 125 11.69 -19.78 37.78
C VAL A 125 12.99 -19.25 37.18
N VAL A 126 12.91 -18.29 36.25
CA VAL A 126 14.08 -17.73 35.55
C VAL A 126 14.48 -16.39 36.14
N THR A 127 13.50 -15.53 36.39
CA THR A 127 13.66 -14.25 37.08
C THR A 127 12.53 -14.12 38.09
N GLU A 128 12.85 -13.73 39.31
CA GLU A 128 11.87 -13.30 40.32
C GLU A 128 12.39 -12.02 40.96
N LYS A 129 11.74 -10.90 40.64
CA LYS A 129 12.05 -9.55 41.09
C LYS A 129 10.75 -8.77 41.24
N GLU A 130 10.75 -7.74 42.09
CA GLU A 130 9.54 -6.94 42.35
C GLU A 130 8.97 -6.26 41.09
N GLU A 131 9.83 -5.99 40.09
CA GLU A 131 9.46 -5.43 38.79
C GLU A 131 9.06 -6.47 37.72
N GLN A 132 9.47 -7.74 37.87
CA GLN A 132 9.27 -8.77 36.85
C GLN A 132 9.43 -10.20 37.40
N VAL A 133 8.50 -11.07 37.01
CA VAL A 133 8.66 -12.53 37.09
C VAL A 133 8.74 -13.11 35.68
N GLU A 134 9.66 -14.04 35.46
CA GLU A 134 9.78 -14.87 34.26
C GLU A 134 9.81 -16.36 34.63
N LEU A 135 8.94 -17.14 33.99
CA LEU A 135 8.82 -18.59 34.19
C LEU A 135 9.16 -19.36 32.90
N SER A 136 9.81 -20.51 33.06
CA SER A 136 10.20 -21.43 32.00
C SER A 136 9.56 -22.80 32.19
N PHE A 137 9.03 -23.35 31.10
CA PHE A 137 8.37 -24.65 31.05
C PHE A 137 8.97 -25.43 29.88
N THR A 138 9.77 -26.46 30.18
CA THR A 138 10.57 -27.17 29.17
C THR A 138 10.15 -28.64 28.96
N LYS A 139 10.26 -29.10 27.72
CA LYS A 139 10.29 -30.53 27.33
C LYS A 139 11.58 -30.79 26.57
N SER A 140 12.20 -31.92 26.82
CA SER A 140 13.27 -32.47 25.97
C SER A 140 12.78 -33.77 25.37
N TRP A 141 12.92 -33.93 24.06
CA TRP A 141 12.58 -35.17 23.37
C TRP A 141 13.70 -36.22 23.55
N ASN A 142 13.35 -37.50 23.54
CA ASN A 142 14.30 -38.62 23.53
C ASN A 142 13.87 -39.67 22.49
N SER A 143 14.77 -40.52 22.05
CA SER A 143 14.46 -41.61 21.09
C SER A 143 13.93 -42.89 21.75
N SER A 144 13.77 -42.90 23.08
CA SER A 144 13.68 -44.13 23.90
C SER A 144 12.27 -44.58 24.27
N HIS A 145 11.23 -43.88 23.81
CA HIS A 145 9.82 -44.21 24.06
C HIS A 145 9.00 -44.13 22.76
N ASP A 146 7.80 -44.72 22.76
CA ASP A 146 6.86 -44.59 21.63
C ASP A 146 6.23 -43.19 21.60
N HIS A 147 6.91 -42.27 20.92
CA HIS A 147 6.48 -40.88 20.71
C HIS A 147 5.49 -40.76 19.55
N SER A 148 4.49 -41.64 19.48
CA SER A 148 3.44 -41.63 18.45
C SER A 148 2.59 -40.34 18.43
N SER A 149 2.57 -39.57 19.52
CA SER A 149 1.86 -38.29 19.64
C SER A 149 2.74 -37.06 19.94
N GLU A 150 4.05 -37.23 20.13
CA GLU A 150 4.95 -36.13 20.50
C GLU A 150 5.90 -35.73 19.35
N VAL A 151 5.97 -34.42 19.08
CA VAL A 151 6.84 -33.89 18.02
C VAL A 151 8.32 -33.96 18.46
N PRO A 152 9.27 -34.36 17.59
CA PRO A 152 10.70 -34.42 17.92
C PRO A 152 11.32 -33.02 18.03
N LEU A 153 11.05 -32.34 19.15
CA LEU A 153 11.55 -31.01 19.52
C LEU A 153 11.99 -30.95 21.00
N ASN A 154 13.09 -30.26 21.25
CA ASN A 154 13.29 -29.54 22.50
C ASN A 154 12.38 -28.30 22.51
N ILE A 155 11.73 -28.04 23.64
CA ILE A 155 10.77 -26.95 23.84
C ILE A 155 11.14 -26.21 25.13
N ASP A 156 11.15 -24.88 25.09
CA ASP A 156 11.17 -24.02 26.29
C ASP A 156 10.18 -22.86 26.09
N LYS A 157 8.99 -22.98 26.70
CA LYS A 157 7.94 -21.96 26.72
C LYS A 157 8.21 -20.99 27.87
N ARG A 158 8.12 -19.70 27.59
CA ARG A 158 8.41 -18.61 28.52
C ARG A 158 7.21 -17.70 28.70
N TYR A 159 6.95 -17.35 29.96
CA TYR A 159 5.91 -16.40 30.37
C TYR A 159 6.57 -15.29 31.20
N ILE A 160 6.32 -14.03 30.86
CA ILE A 160 6.81 -12.86 31.61
C ILE A 160 5.62 -12.00 32.05
N MET A 161 5.55 -11.70 33.34
CA MET A 161 4.67 -10.65 33.89
C MET A 161 5.54 -9.55 34.48
N ARG A 162 5.22 -8.29 34.15
CA ARG A 162 5.91 -7.10 34.66
C ARG A 162 5.00 -6.29 35.57
N ARG A 163 5.59 -5.56 36.51
CA ARG A 163 4.89 -4.60 37.38
C ARG A 163 4.20 -3.53 36.53
N GLY A 164 3.03 -3.07 36.98
CA GLY A 164 2.25 -2.01 36.32
C GLY A 164 1.69 -2.36 34.93
N SER A 165 1.96 -3.55 34.40
CA SER A 165 1.51 -3.96 33.06
C SER A 165 0.15 -4.65 33.14
N SER A 166 -0.85 -4.14 32.43
CA SER A 166 -2.18 -4.78 32.33
C SER A 166 -2.16 -5.95 31.33
N GLY A 167 -1.27 -6.92 31.55
CA GLY A 167 -1.03 -8.02 30.62
C GLY A 167 0.21 -8.86 30.94
N PHE A 168 0.48 -9.85 30.09
CA PHE A 168 1.65 -10.74 30.18
C PHE A 168 2.20 -11.13 28.80
N TYR A 169 3.52 -11.30 28.72
CA TYR A 169 4.22 -11.68 27.49
C TYR A 169 4.42 -13.19 27.42
N MET A 170 4.44 -13.72 26.20
CA MET A 170 4.74 -15.12 25.91
C MET A 170 5.72 -15.23 24.74
N TYR A 171 6.68 -16.14 24.85
CA TYR A 171 7.50 -16.61 23.74
C TYR A 171 7.89 -18.07 23.94
N ALA A 172 8.38 -18.72 22.90
CA ALA A 172 8.91 -20.09 22.99
C ALA A 172 10.19 -20.23 22.18
N MET A 173 11.15 -20.97 22.72
CA MET A 173 12.28 -21.51 21.96
C MET A 173 11.95 -22.95 21.56
N LEU A 174 12.00 -23.23 20.27
CA LEU A 174 11.90 -24.58 19.71
C LEU A 174 13.24 -24.95 19.09
N GLU A 175 13.69 -26.19 19.31
CA GLU A 175 15.00 -26.68 18.90
C GLU A 175 14.96 -28.15 18.46
N ARG A 176 15.75 -28.47 17.44
CA ARG A 176 16.14 -29.83 17.02
C ARG A 176 17.65 -29.93 17.07
N LEU A 177 18.14 -31.06 17.56
CA LEU A 177 19.55 -31.43 17.47
C LEU A 177 19.80 -32.25 16.19
N GLU A 178 21.07 -32.40 15.84
CA GLU A 178 21.51 -33.15 14.67
C GLU A 178 21.18 -34.65 14.77
N GLY A 179 20.90 -35.29 13.64
CA GLY A 179 20.54 -36.71 13.56
C GLY A 179 19.10 -37.05 14.00
N TRP A 180 18.27 -36.07 14.35
CA TRP A 180 16.89 -36.32 14.82
C TRP A 180 15.93 -36.66 13.67
N PRO A 181 14.87 -37.47 13.89
CA PRO A 181 14.00 -37.99 12.82
C PRO A 181 13.29 -36.92 12.00
N ASP A 182 13.00 -37.22 10.73
CA ASP A 182 12.25 -36.35 9.82
C ASP A 182 10.88 -35.94 10.37
N VAL A 183 10.51 -34.67 10.13
CA VAL A 183 9.21 -34.12 10.57
C VAL A 183 8.70 -33.01 9.66
N ASN A 184 7.38 -32.87 9.55
CA ASN A 184 6.69 -31.71 9.00
C ASN A 184 6.07 -30.91 10.16
N MET A 185 6.20 -29.58 10.17
CA MET A 185 5.49 -28.72 11.13
C MET A 185 4.57 -27.76 10.37
N ASN A 186 3.36 -28.25 10.11
CA ASN A 186 2.35 -27.65 9.25
C ASN A 186 1.76 -26.37 9.86
N GLN A 187 1.65 -26.29 11.19
CA GLN A 187 1.22 -25.09 11.92
C GLN A 187 1.91 -24.98 13.29
N ILE A 188 2.24 -23.76 13.72
CA ILE A 188 2.71 -23.43 15.09
C ILE A 188 1.94 -22.18 15.55
N ARG A 189 1.31 -22.21 16.72
CA ARG A 189 0.44 -21.13 17.20
C ARG A 189 0.24 -21.12 18.72
N ILE A 190 -0.26 -19.99 19.23
CA ILE A 190 -0.94 -19.89 20.54
C ILE A 190 -2.45 -19.82 20.29
N VAL A 191 -3.24 -20.45 21.15
CA VAL A 191 -4.71 -20.37 21.15
C VAL A 191 -5.24 -20.05 22.55
N PHE A 192 -6.13 -19.06 22.64
CA PHE A 192 -6.98 -18.81 23.81
C PHE A 192 -8.46 -19.05 23.47
N LYS A 193 -9.21 -19.59 24.43
CA LYS A 193 -10.66 -19.79 24.38
C LYS A 193 -11.28 -19.09 25.58
N LEU A 194 -11.91 -17.95 25.37
CA LEU A 194 -12.50 -17.15 26.43
C LEU A 194 -13.89 -17.70 26.82
N LYS A 195 -14.45 -17.25 27.94
CA LYS A 195 -15.78 -17.70 28.39
C LYS A 195 -16.86 -17.36 27.36
N ASN A 196 -17.44 -18.41 26.75
CA ASN A 196 -18.41 -18.32 25.65
C ASN A 196 -19.60 -17.41 25.97
N LYS A 197 -20.07 -17.40 27.23
CA LYS A 197 -21.22 -16.61 27.67
C LYS A 197 -20.92 -15.11 27.85
N ARG A 198 -19.65 -14.72 28.10
CA ARG A 198 -19.26 -13.33 28.41
C ARG A 198 -18.69 -12.57 27.22
N PHE A 199 -17.77 -13.18 26.46
CA PHE A 199 -17.14 -12.52 25.31
C PHE A 199 -18.02 -12.73 24.07
N ARG A 200 -18.59 -11.64 23.54
CA ARG A 200 -19.62 -11.68 22.50
C ARG A 200 -19.34 -10.76 21.31
N PHE A 201 -18.52 -9.72 21.51
CA PHE A 201 -18.08 -8.81 20.46
C PHE A 201 -16.61 -9.10 20.13
N MET A 202 -16.27 -9.12 18.84
CA MET A 202 -14.92 -9.37 18.33
C MET A 202 -14.47 -8.16 17.51
N ALA A 203 -13.20 -7.78 17.65
CA ALA A 203 -12.57 -6.75 16.82
C ALA A 203 -11.19 -7.23 16.35
N ILE A 204 -10.96 -7.12 15.03
CA ILE A 204 -9.68 -7.46 14.39
C ILE A 204 -9.14 -6.31 13.52
N SER A 205 -10.03 -5.43 13.03
CA SER A 205 -9.67 -4.16 12.42
C SER A 205 -10.81 -3.14 12.60
N ASP A 206 -10.56 -1.87 12.27
CA ASP A 206 -11.60 -0.82 12.31
C ASP A 206 -12.77 -1.13 11.37
N GLU A 207 -12.49 -1.78 10.22
CA GLU A 207 -13.49 -2.25 9.25
C GLU A 207 -14.19 -3.56 9.73
N ILE A 208 -13.48 -4.44 10.45
CA ILE A 208 -13.94 -5.81 10.77
C ILE A 208 -14.04 -5.97 12.29
N GLN A 209 -15.20 -5.58 12.82
CA GLN A 209 -15.60 -5.74 14.21
C GLN A 209 -17.12 -5.92 14.31
N ARG A 210 -17.59 -6.87 15.13
CA ARG A 210 -19.04 -7.08 15.37
C ARG A 210 -19.35 -7.91 16.62
N MET A 211 -20.62 -7.85 17.05
CA MET A 211 -21.24 -8.95 17.79
C MET A 211 -21.18 -10.22 16.93
N MET A 212 -20.75 -11.34 17.53
CA MET A 212 -20.52 -12.59 16.82
C MET A 212 -21.58 -13.65 17.17
N PRO A 213 -21.88 -14.58 16.23
CA PRO A 213 -22.69 -15.77 16.54
C PRO A 213 -21.96 -16.67 17.55
N THR A 214 -22.74 -17.51 18.23
CA THR A 214 -22.26 -18.38 19.31
C THR A 214 -21.94 -19.79 18.79
N PRO A 215 -21.17 -20.62 19.53
CA PRO A 215 -20.95 -22.01 19.16
C PRO A 215 -22.24 -22.81 18.95
N GLY A 216 -23.24 -22.61 19.82
CA GLY A 216 -24.54 -23.28 19.69
C GLY A 216 -25.32 -22.89 18.41
N ASP A 217 -25.14 -21.66 17.92
CA ASP A 217 -25.73 -21.24 16.63
C ASP A 217 -25.07 -21.94 15.43
N ARG A 218 -23.78 -22.31 15.56
CA ARG A 218 -23.06 -23.13 14.57
C ARG A 218 -23.39 -24.62 14.72
N GLU A 219 -23.47 -25.15 15.94
CA GLU A 219 -23.82 -26.55 16.23
C GLU A 219 -25.24 -26.91 15.74
N THR A 220 -26.16 -25.96 15.75
CA THR A 220 -27.53 -26.10 15.20
C THR A 220 -27.68 -25.60 13.76
N GLY A 221 -26.59 -25.13 13.15
CA GLY A 221 -26.53 -24.64 11.78
C GLY A 221 -26.36 -25.75 10.73
N LEU A 222 -26.43 -25.37 9.46
CA LEU A 222 -26.18 -26.25 8.33
C LEU A 222 -24.74 -26.06 7.82
N ALA A 223 -23.90 -27.08 7.98
CA ALA A 223 -22.57 -27.11 7.36
C ALA A 223 -22.70 -27.13 5.82
N LEU A 224 -21.81 -26.40 5.14
CA LEU A 224 -21.78 -26.28 3.68
C LEU A 224 -20.68 -27.19 3.09
N ALA A 225 -20.27 -26.94 1.84
CA ALA A 225 -19.31 -27.78 1.12
C ALA A 225 -17.92 -27.83 1.81
N TYR A 226 -17.56 -26.78 2.55
CA TYR A 226 -16.43 -26.77 3.48
C TYR A 226 -16.95 -26.84 4.92
N ALA A 227 -16.42 -27.76 5.72
CA ALA A 227 -16.89 -28.01 7.09
C ALA A 227 -16.69 -26.80 8.04
N GLU A 228 -15.81 -25.87 7.71
CA GLU A 228 -15.65 -24.62 8.45
C GLU A 228 -16.71 -23.56 8.15
N ALA A 229 -17.39 -23.64 7.00
CA ALA A 229 -18.47 -22.75 6.62
C ALA A 229 -19.83 -23.30 7.06
N VAL A 230 -20.50 -22.58 7.96
CA VAL A 230 -21.79 -22.99 8.53
C VAL A 230 -22.82 -21.89 8.31
N ARG A 231 -23.93 -22.26 7.67
CA ARG A 231 -25.11 -21.41 7.49
C ARG A 231 -25.98 -21.46 8.75
N LEU A 232 -26.18 -20.31 9.37
CA LEU A 232 -26.83 -20.18 10.68
C LEU A 232 -28.36 -20.20 10.51
N THR A 233 -28.99 -21.36 10.72
CA THR A 233 -30.42 -21.57 10.52
C THR A 233 -31.25 -21.13 11.74
N HIS A 234 -30.86 -21.57 12.94
CA HIS A 234 -31.62 -21.39 14.18
C HIS A 234 -30.97 -20.39 15.16
N ALA A 235 -30.23 -19.41 14.65
CA ALA A 235 -29.44 -18.50 15.48
C ALA A 235 -30.28 -17.80 16.58
N SER A 236 -29.70 -17.79 17.78
CA SER A 236 -30.22 -17.20 19.02
C SER A 236 -30.38 -15.69 18.94
N ASN A 237 -29.46 -14.98 18.28
CA ASN A 237 -29.72 -13.64 17.75
C ASN A 237 -30.37 -13.77 16.34
N PRO A 238 -31.62 -13.31 16.14
CA PRO A 238 -32.28 -13.36 14.84
C PRO A 238 -31.52 -12.65 13.71
N GLN A 239 -30.68 -11.65 14.03
CA GLN A 239 -29.91 -10.92 13.01
C GLN A 239 -28.97 -11.83 12.21
N PHE A 240 -28.37 -12.86 12.84
CA PHE A 240 -27.45 -13.78 12.16
C PHE A 240 -28.15 -14.87 11.35
N ARG A 241 -29.49 -14.97 11.40
CA ARG A 241 -30.21 -16.03 10.66
C ARG A 241 -30.03 -15.85 9.16
N GLY A 242 -29.72 -16.96 8.51
CA GLY A 242 -29.39 -17.05 7.08
C GLY A 242 -27.92 -16.78 6.74
N GLU A 243 -27.15 -16.13 7.63
CA GLU A 243 -25.73 -15.82 7.36
C GLU A 243 -24.86 -17.08 7.34
N VAL A 244 -23.76 -17.03 6.59
CA VAL A 244 -22.67 -18.00 6.69
C VAL A 244 -21.56 -17.44 7.57
N ASP A 245 -21.19 -18.18 8.61
CA ASP A 245 -20.01 -17.91 9.42
C ASP A 245 -18.90 -18.93 9.09
N ASP A 246 -17.70 -18.43 8.83
CA ASP A 246 -16.50 -19.21 8.59
C ASP A 246 -15.29 -18.49 9.22
N LYS A 247 -14.47 -19.24 9.97
CA LYS A 247 -13.25 -18.74 10.63
C LYS A 247 -12.30 -18.00 9.67
N TYR A 248 -12.24 -18.39 8.39
CA TYR A 248 -11.34 -17.77 7.41
C TYR A 248 -11.81 -16.37 6.96
N GLN A 249 -13.09 -16.02 7.15
CA GLN A 249 -13.58 -14.65 6.89
C GLN A 249 -12.87 -13.60 7.77
N TYR A 250 -12.30 -14.06 8.89
CA TYR A 250 -11.59 -13.25 9.89
C TYR A 250 -10.06 -13.42 9.80
N ALA A 251 -9.53 -13.92 8.69
CA ALA A 251 -8.08 -13.97 8.44
C ALA A 251 -7.52 -12.60 8.03
N MET A 252 -6.30 -12.27 8.45
CA MET A 252 -5.61 -11.01 8.14
C MET A 252 -4.17 -11.24 7.67
N GLU A 253 -3.67 -10.31 6.86
CA GLU A 253 -2.26 -10.25 6.46
C GLU A 253 -1.34 -9.94 7.65
N SER A 254 -0.15 -10.54 7.66
CA SER A 254 0.84 -10.41 8.74
C SER A 254 1.32 -8.97 8.97
N LYS A 255 1.29 -8.10 7.96
CA LYS A 255 1.61 -6.66 8.11
C LYS A 255 0.57 -5.86 8.91
N ASP A 256 -0.70 -6.26 8.86
CA ASP A 256 -1.82 -5.53 9.47
C ASP A 256 -2.26 -6.17 10.80
N ASN A 257 -2.02 -7.48 10.96
CA ASN A 257 -2.28 -8.28 12.16
C ASN A 257 -1.29 -7.93 13.31
N LYS A 258 -1.49 -6.72 13.87
CA LYS A 258 -0.79 -6.15 15.03
C LYS A 258 -1.53 -6.37 16.34
N VAL A 259 -2.86 -6.24 16.33
CA VAL A 259 -3.72 -6.43 17.50
C VAL A 259 -5.09 -6.97 17.09
N GLN A 260 -5.57 -7.97 17.82
CA GLN A 260 -6.86 -8.63 17.60
C GLN A 260 -7.44 -9.11 18.93
N GLY A 261 -8.75 -9.21 19.07
CA GLY A 261 -9.33 -9.70 20.32
C GLY A 261 -10.85 -9.64 20.43
N TRP A 262 -11.32 -9.73 21.68
CA TRP A 262 -12.72 -9.82 22.04
C TRP A 262 -13.06 -8.90 23.21
N ILE A 263 -14.30 -8.40 23.21
CA ILE A 263 -14.90 -7.61 24.27
C ILE A 263 -16.02 -8.42 24.95
N SER A 264 -15.99 -8.40 26.28
CA SER A 264 -17.15 -8.63 27.12
C SER A 264 -17.72 -7.29 27.56
N ARG A 265 -19.04 -7.14 27.60
CA ARG A 265 -19.72 -5.92 28.07
C ARG A 265 -20.18 -5.99 29.54
N ASP A 266 -20.15 -7.17 30.14
CA ASP A 266 -20.50 -7.41 31.55
C ASP A 266 -19.40 -8.22 32.25
N PRO A 267 -18.60 -7.60 33.15
CA PRO A 267 -18.26 -6.17 33.11
C PRO A 267 -17.51 -5.83 31.82
N ALA A 268 -17.44 -4.55 31.46
CA ALA A 268 -16.82 -4.09 30.21
C ALA A 268 -15.30 -4.31 30.21
N VAL A 269 -14.84 -5.35 29.51
CA VAL A 269 -13.46 -5.86 29.52
C VAL A 269 -13.06 -6.31 28.10
N GLY A 270 -11.93 -5.80 27.62
CA GLY A 270 -11.26 -6.30 26.41
C GLY A 270 -10.17 -7.31 26.73
N PHE A 271 -10.08 -8.38 25.92
CA PHE A 271 -8.96 -9.33 25.90
C PHE A 271 -8.32 -9.29 24.51
N TRP A 272 -7.05 -8.89 24.45
CA TRP A 272 -6.34 -8.61 23.21
C TRP A 272 -5.06 -9.43 23.10
N MET A 273 -4.75 -9.90 21.89
CA MET A 273 -3.44 -10.38 21.51
C MET A 273 -2.73 -9.27 20.75
N ILE A 274 -1.54 -8.85 21.19
CA ILE A 274 -0.69 -7.88 20.53
C ILE A 274 0.56 -8.59 19.99
N THR A 275 0.82 -8.39 18.69
CA THR A 275 1.99 -8.93 17.96
C THR A 275 2.93 -7.76 17.61
N PRO A 276 3.92 -7.44 18.46
CA PRO A 276 4.75 -6.23 18.31
C PRO A 276 5.86 -6.35 17.24
N SER A 277 6.19 -7.58 16.83
CA SER A 277 7.17 -7.87 15.77
C SER A 277 6.67 -9.04 14.93
N GLN A 278 7.00 -9.04 13.65
CA GLN A 278 6.66 -10.11 12.70
C GLN A 278 7.87 -11.00 12.37
N GLU A 279 9.04 -10.77 12.99
CA GLU A 279 10.33 -11.38 12.60
C GLU A 279 10.33 -12.91 12.53
N PHE A 280 9.50 -13.55 13.36
CA PHE A 280 9.39 -14.99 13.52
C PHE A 280 8.29 -15.61 12.63
N ARG A 281 7.41 -14.81 12.01
CA ARG A 281 6.40 -15.28 11.06
C ARG A 281 7.05 -15.71 9.73
N SER A 282 6.33 -16.50 8.95
CA SER A 282 6.80 -17.13 7.72
C SER A 282 6.04 -16.61 6.49
N GLY A 283 6.68 -16.56 5.31
CA GLY A 283 6.03 -16.18 4.05
C GLY A 283 5.81 -14.67 3.81
N GLY A 284 6.46 -13.80 4.58
CA GLY A 284 6.48 -12.35 4.34
C GLY A 284 5.21 -11.56 4.72
N PRO A 285 5.14 -10.26 4.35
CA PRO A 285 4.22 -9.30 4.96
C PRO A 285 2.75 -9.55 4.59
N VAL A 286 2.49 -10.00 3.36
CA VAL A 286 1.16 -10.29 2.81
C VAL A 286 0.67 -11.72 3.13
N LYS A 287 1.40 -12.50 3.94
CA LYS A 287 0.94 -13.81 4.39
C LYS A 287 -0.30 -13.64 5.27
N GLN A 288 -1.45 -14.11 4.78
CA GLN A 288 -2.69 -14.18 5.54
C GLN A 288 -2.70 -15.35 6.52
N ASP A 289 -3.28 -15.13 7.70
CA ASP A 289 -3.53 -16.16 8.71
C ASP A 289 -4.72 -15.84 9.63
N LEU A 290 -5.19 -16.85 10.38
CA LEU A 290 -6.32 -16.72 11.30
C LEU A 290 -6.01 -15.78 12.48
N THR A 291 -7.01 -15.01 12.93
CA THR A 291 -6.87 -14.04 14.02
C THR A 291 -7.78 -14.33 15.21
N SER A 292 -9.10 -14.26 15.03
CA SER A 292 -10.13 -14.54 16.03
C SER A 292 -11.38 -15.09 15.35
N HIS A 293 -12.14 -15.96 16.02
CA HIS A 293 -13.39 -16.52 15.49
C HIS A 293 -14.29 -17.11 16.59
N VAL A 294 -15.51 -17.52 16.21
CA VAL A 294 -16.54 -18.10 17.10
C VAL A 294 -15.98 -19.18 18.03
N GLY A 295 -16.48 -19.16 19.28
CA GLY A 295 -15.94 -19.89 20.44
C GLY A 295 -15.18 -18.99 21.40
N PRO A 296 -15.48 -17.67 21.39
CA PRO A 296 -14.53 -16.56 21.54
C PRO A 296 -13.06 -16.98 21.55
N ILE A 297 -12.59 -17.40 20.38
CA ILE A 297 -11.23 -17.90 20.17
C ILE A 297 -10.35 -16.77 19.67
N ILE A 298 -9.15 -16.68 20.23
CA ILE A 298 -8.06 -15.82 19.77
C ILE A 298 -6.88 -16.70 19.41
N LEU A 299 -6.28 -16.45 18.25
CA LEU A 299 -5.11 -17.14 17.75
C LEU A 299 -3.95 -16.15 17.59
N SER A 300 -2.73 -16.61 17.90
CA SER A 300 -1.50 -16.03 17.38
C SER A 300 -0.80 -17.07 16.52
N MET A 301 -1.02 -16.99 15.21
CA MET A 301 -0.35 -17.85 14.23
C MET A 301 1.11 -17.41 14.03
N PHE A 302 2.03 -18.36 14.02
CA PHE A 302 3.46 -18.15 13.76
C PHE A 302 3.88 -18.70 12.39
N THR A 303 3.49 -19.93 12.08
CA THR A 303 3.60 -20.50 10.73
C THR A 303 2.34 -21.30 10.42
N SER A 304 1.96 -21.38 9.14
CA SER A 304 0.85 -22.21 8.67
C SER A 304 0.95 -22.48 7.16
N THR A 305 0.35 -23.58 6.73
CA THR A 305 0.05 -23.86 5.31
C THR A 305 -1.20 -23.14 4.79
N HIS A 306 -1.79 -22.19 5.53
CA HIS A 306 -2.93 -21.41 5.06
C HIS A 306 -2.51 -20.45 3.93
N TYR A 307 -3.30 -20.37 2.85
CA TYR A 307 -3.10 -19.52 1.66
C TYR A 307 -1.86 -19.84 0.81
N THR A 308 -0.80 -20.42 1.36
CA THR A 308 0.42 -20.83 0.65
C THR A 308 0.51 -22.32 0.37
N GLY A 309 -0.11 -23.19 1.18
CA GLY A 309 -0.12 -24.63 0.99
C GLY A 309 1.17 -25.33 1.47
N MET A 310 1.38 -26.55 0.98
CA MET A 310 2.53 -27.40 1.36
C MET A 310 3.86 -26.88 0.83
N GLU A 311 3.86 -25.83 0.01
CA GLU A 311 5.07 -25.12 -0.42
C GLU A 311 5.76 -24.33 0.73
N LEU A 312 5.03 -23.82 1.72
CA LEU A 312 5.59 -23.11 2.91
C LEU A 312 5.84 -24.04 4.12
N ASP A 313 5.30 -25.26 4.09
CA ASP A 313 5.36 -26.21 5.21
C ASP A 313 6.80 -26.47 5.71
N THR A 314 6.96 -26.42 7.04
CA THR A 314 8.23 -26.41 7.75
C THR A 314 8.81 -27.83 7.89
N LYS A 315 9.48 -28.31 6.83
CA LYS A 315 10.01 -29.68 6.73
C LYS A 315 11.47 -29.78 7.17
N TYR A 316 11.76 -30.71 8.07
CA TYR A 316 13.12 -31.11 8.47
C TYR A 316 13.40 -32.51 7.96
N ARG A 317 14.59 -32.71 7.38
CA ARG A 317 15.00 -33.94 6.71
C ARG A 317 16.44 -34.31 7.08
N ASP A 318 16.82 -35.55 6.85
CA ASP A 318 18.23 -35.99 6.82
C ASP A 318 19.00 -35.65 8.11
N GLY A 319 18.32 -35.64 9.26
CA GLY A 319 18.90 -35.29 10.56
C GLY A 319 19.10 -33.78 10.83
N GLU A 320 18.53 -32.89 10.02
CA GLU A 320 18.71 -31.43 10.13
C GLU A 320 18.44 -30.87 11.55
N ALA A 321 19.45 -30.21 12.10
CA ALA A 321 19.35 -29.41 13.33
C ALA A 321 18.76 -28.02 13.04
N TRP A 322 18.01 -27.46 13.99
CA TRP A 322 17.35 -26.16 13.83
C TRP A 322 17.01 -25.53 15.18
N LYS A 323 16.94 -24.19 15.24
CA LYS A 323 16.52 -23.48 16.45
C LYS A 323 15.85 -22.15 16.09
N LYS A 324 14.65 -21.90 16.63
CA LYS A 324 13.92 -20.65 16.42
C LYS A 324 13.17 -20.22 17.69
N VAL A 325 13.18 -18.91 17.92
CA VAL A 325 12.36 -18.21 18.93
C VAL A 325 11.11 -17.66 18.24
N PHE A 326 9.94 -17.98 18.80
CA PHE A 326 8.64 -17.45 18.39
C PHE A 326 8.08 -16.52 19.46
N GLY A 327 7.63 -15.33 19.07
CA GLY A 327 7.36 -14.23 20.00
C GLY A 327 8.58 -13.33 20.26
N PRO A 328 8.46 -12.35 21.17
CA PRO A 328 7.36 -12.17 22.11
C PRO A 328 6.05 -11.71 21.46
N VAL A 329 4.96 -12.26 21.95
CA VAL A 329 3.60 -11.69 21.81
C VAL A 329 3.07 -11.35 23.21
N PHE A 330 2.10 -10.43 23.28
CA PHE A 330 1.61 -9.88 24.55
C PHE A 330 0.09 -10.03 24.63
N VAL A 331 -0.40 -10.68 25.68
CA VAL A 331 -1.83 -10.60 26.03
C VAL A 331 -2.04 -9.33 26.82
N TYR A 332 -2.85 -8.43 26.27
CA TYR A 332 -3.22 -7.16 26.88
C TYR A 332 -4.69 -7.18 27.31
N LEU A 333 -4.97 -6.64 28.49
CA LEU A 333 -6.31 -6.54 29.08
C LEU A 333 -6.60 -5.08 29.43
N ASN A 334 -7.79 -4.61 29.06
CA ASN A 334 -8.28 -3.29 29.47
C ASN A 334 -9.75 -3.37 29.90
N ASN A 335 -10.21 -2.33 30.59
CA ASN A 335 -11.60 -2.19 31.04
C ASN A 335 -12.06 -0.74 30.93
N VAL A 336 -13.37 -0.54 30.97
CA VAL A 336 -14.01 0.77 31.07
C VAL A 336 -15.19 0.69 32.05
N PRO A 337 -15.65 1.83 32.62
CA PRO A 337 -16.96 1.90 33.27
C PRO A 337 -18.06 1.48 32.29
N SER A 338 -19.07 0.75 32.80
CA SER A 338 -20.09 0.03 32.01
C SER A 338 -20.99 0.89 31.09
N GLU A 339 -20.85 2.21 31.14
CA GLU A 339 -21.58 3.20 30.32
C GLU A 339 -20.83 3.60 29.04
N LYS A 340 -19.57 3.15 28.85
CA LYS A 340 -18.74 3.49 27.69
C LYS A 340 -18.87 2.48 26.54
N ASP A 341 -18.75 3.01 25.32
CA ASP A 341 -18.82 2.26 24.06
C ASP A 341 -17.60 1.33 23.83
N ASP A 342 -17.83 0.22 23.14
CA ASP A 342 -16.85 -0.84 22.81
C ASP A 342 -15.61 -0.26 22.10
N THR A 343 -15.81 0.79 21.31
CA THR A 343 -14.75 1.54 20.60
C THR A 343 -13.63 2.00 21.54
N THR A 344 -13.94 2.35 22.80
CA THR A 344 -12.96 2.83 23.77
C THR A 344 -11.93 1.74 24.11
N LEU A 345 -12.38 0.48 24.27
CA LEU A 345 -11.51 -0.66 24.58
C LEU A 345 -10.62 -1.00 23.37
N TRP A 346 -11.16 -0.90 22.16
CA TRP A 346 -10.41 -1.15 20.92
C TRP A 346 -9.39 -0.05 20.62
N ASP A 347 -9.74 1.23 20.79
CA ASP A 347 -8.84 2.36 20.58
C ASP A 347 -7.65 2.37 21.53
N ASP A 348 -7.87 2.02 22.80
CA ASP A 348 -6.78 1.84 23.76
C ASP A 348 -5.88 0.64 23.40
N ALA A 349 -6.45 -0.51 23.02
CA ALA A 349 -5.66 -1.66 22.56
C ALA A 349 -4.79 -1.33 21.32
N LYS A 350 -5.33 -0.56 20.37
CA LYS A 350 -4.57 0.00 19.23
C LYS A 350 -3.47 0.98 19.68
N LYS A 351 -3.73 1.83 20.69
CA LYS A 351 -2.72 2.73 21.26
C LYS A 351 -1.57 1.95 21.88
N GLN A 352 -1.83 0.91 22.67
CA GLN A 352 -0.77 0.04 23.22
C GLN A 352 0.04 -0.65 22.12
N ALA A 353 -0.62 -1.19 21.09
CA ALA A 353 0.06 -1.82 19.96
C ALA A 353 0.95 -0.86 19.16
N ASN A 354 0.56 0.41 19.03
CA ASN A 354 1.34 1.44 18.33
C ASN A 354 2.40 2.12 19.23
N TYR A 355 2.22 2.16 20.56
CA TYR A 355 3.26 2.67 21.49
C TYR A 355 4.56 1.83 21.45
N ILE A 356 4.46 0.60 20.93
CA ILE A 356 5.59 -0.31 20.71
C ILE A 356 6.29 -0.05 19.35
N HIS A 357 5.75 0.81 18.46
CA HIS A 357 6.38 1.11 17.17
C HIS A 357 6.03 2.50 16.56
N PHE A 358 6.99 3.43 16.58
CA PHE A 358 6.86 4.78 16.00
C PHE A 358 7.10 4.84 14.47
N PRO A 359 6.18 5.43 13.68
CA PRO A 359 6.41 5.87 12.30
C PRO A 359 6.74 7.37 12.19
N LEU A 360 7.27 7.81 11.05
CA LEU A 360 7.50 9.21 10.68
C LEU A 360 7.26 9.40 9.16
N LEU A 361 6.79 10.58 8.74
CA LEU A 361 6.44 10.87 7.33
C LEU A 361 6.55 12.37 7.01
N HIS A 362 7.30 12.72 5.95
CA HIS A 362 7.29 14.04 5.29
C HIS A 362 7.61 13.90 3.79
N MET A 363 7.28 14.92 2.98
CA MET A 363 6.98 14.78 1.55
C MET A 363 7.96 15.55 0.61
N PHE A 364 7.76 15.40 -0.70
CA PHE A 364 8.19 16.22 -1.86
C PHE A 364 9.49 15.93 -2.65
N ASP A 365 9.27 15.95 -3.97
CA ASP A 365 10.20 16.08 -5.09
C ASP A 365 10.94 14.85 -5.67
N SER A 366 11.44 15.02 -6.90
CA SER A 366 10.97 14.19 -8.02
C SER A 366 12.00 13.21 -8.62
N LEU A 367 11.66 11.93 -8.53
CA LEU A 367 12.18 10.81 -9.32
C LEU A 367 11.12 9.69 -9.28
N LYS A 368 11.14 8.73 -10.23
CA LYS A 368 10.32 7.51 -10.14
C LYS A 368 10.95 6.51 -9.16
N TRP A 369 10.91 6.87 -7.89
CA TRP A 369 11.30 5.99 -6.80
C TRP A 369 10.35 4.78 -6.68
N ALA A 370 10.80 3.73 -6.02
CA ALA A 370 9.98 2.58 -5.66
C ALA A 370 9.09 2.92 -4.44
N SER A 371 8.24 3.94 -4.59
CA SER A 371 7.33 4.42 -3.55
C SER A 371 6.50 3.27 -2.98
N TYR A 372 6.41 3.18 -1.66
CA TYR A 372 5.60 2.15 -0.97
C TYR A 372 5.97 0.68 -1.25
N ALA A 373 7.14 0.40 -1.84
CA ALA A 373 7.67 -0.95 -1.98
C ALA A 373 7.74 -1.68 -0.64
N TYR A 374 7.66 -3.01 -0.67
CA TYR A 374 7.99 -3.86 0.47
C TYR A 374 9.43 -4.34 0.32
N ILE A 375 10.24 -4.13 1.36
CA ILE A 375 11.66 -4.51 1.40
C ILE A 375 11.85 -5.40 2.61
N GLY A 376 12.57 -6.52 2.44
CA GLY A 376 12.81 -7.44 3.54
C GLY A 376 14.14 -8.15 3.48
N LEU A 377 14.69 -8.46 4.66
CA LEU A 377 15.80 -9.38 4.84
C LEU A 377 15.24 -10.76 5.21
N ALA A 378 15.61 -11.78 4.44
CA ALA A 378 15.24 -13.18 4.68
C ALA A 378 16.41 -14.10 4.30
N ALA A 379 16.25 -15.41 4.51
CA ALA A 379 17.30 -16.39 4.22
C ALA A 379 17.85 -16.27 2.78
N PRO A 380 19.16 -16.43 2.56
CA PRO A 380 19.75 -16.43 1.22
C PRO A 380 19.13 -17.48 0.29
N GLY A 381 18.90 -17.13 -0.98
CA GLY A 381 18.23 -18.00 -1.93
C GLY A 381 17.96 -17.36 -3.30
N PRO A 382 17.16 -18.03 -4.16
CA PRO A 382 16.72 -17.48 -5.43
C PRO A 382 15.65 -16.38 -5.24
N VAL A 383 15.40 -15.60 -6.29
CA VAL A 383 14.34 -14.57 -6.32
C VAL A 383 13.00 -15.17 -5.87
N GLY A 384 12.31 -14.50 -4.94
CA GLY A 384 11.00 -14.93 -4.43
C GLY A 384 11.01 -16.06 -3.37
N SER A 385 12.16 -16.62 -2.99
CA SER A 385 12.26 -17.73 -2.01
C SER A 385 11.70 -17.40 -0.62
N TRP A 386 11.70 -16.13 -0.24
CA TRP A 386 11.15 -15.62 1.02
C TRP A 386 9.67 -15.99 1.22
N GLN A 387 8.92 -16.25 0.15
CA GLN A 387 7.52 -16.71 0.23
C GLN A 387 7.35 -18.12 0.80
N ILE A 388 8.40 -18.94 0.74
CA ILE A 388 8.42 -20.36 1.14
C ILE A 388 9.43 -20.66 2.25
N ASP A 389 10.23 -19.69 2.69
CA ASP A 389 11.03 -19.82 3.91
C ASP A 389 10.17 -19.71 5.18
N SER A 390 10.11 -20.82 5.93
CA SER A 390 9.52 -20.92 7.26
C SER A 390 10.55 -21.13 8.38
N LYS A 391 11.79 -21.52 8.03
CA LYS A 391 12.85 -21.87 8.98
C LYS A 391 13.61 -20.66 9.50
N GLY A 392 13.85 -19.66 8.64
CA GLY A 392 14.60 -18.45 8.94
C GLY A 392 13.81 -17.40 9.73
N TYR A 393 14.45 -16.25 9.94
CA TYR A 393 13.81 -15.01 10.39
C TYR A 393 13.61 -14.06 9.20
N GLN A 394 12.50 -13.32 9.18
CA GLN A 394 12.19 -12.38 8.10
C GLN A 394 11.88 -10.98 8.63
N PHE A 395 12.68 -9.98 8.23
CA PHE A 395 12.55 -8.60 8.69
C PHE A 395 12.04 -7.72 7.56
N TRP A 396 10.77 -7.32 7.61
CA TRP A 396 10.12 -6.55 6.55
C TRP A 396 9.82 -5.11 6.96
N THR A 397 9.98 -4.20 6.02
CA THR A 397 9.60 -2.79 6.12
C THR A 397 8.89 -2.37 4.83
N ARG A 398 8.25 -1.19 4.86
CA ARG A 398 7.69 -0.55 3.66
C ARG A 398 8.43 0.75 3.40
N ALA A 399 8.83 0.99 2.15
CA ALA A 399 9.42 2.26 1.76
C ALA A 399 8.42 3.42 1.90
N ASP A 400 8.95 4.62 2.08
CA ASP A 400 8.17 5.85 2.03
C ASP A 400 7.78 6.23 0.58
N LEU A 401 7.23 7.44 0.42
CA LEU A 401 6.91 8.02 -0.89
C LEU A 401 8.13 8.23 -1.81
N ARG A 402 9.34 8.30 -1.27
CA ARG A 402 10.62 8.51 -1.97
C ARG A 402 11.40 7.20 -2.18
N GLY A 403 10.80 6.04 -1.93
CA GLY A 403 11.50 4.76 -2.00
C GLY A 403 12.57 4.57 -0.91
N HIS A 404 12.64 5.47 0.09
CA HIS A 404 13.56 5.35 1.21
C HIS A 404 13.08 4.27 2.17
N PHE A 405 13.99 3.46 2.71
CA PHE A 405 13.65 2.44 3.70
C PHE A 405 14.68 2.35 4.83
N SER A 406 14.23 1.75 5.94
CA SER A 406 15.05 1.36 7.08
C SER A 406 14.46 0.08 7.68
N ILE A 407 15.30 -0.93 7.87
CA ILE A 407 14.97 -2.13 8.63
C ILE A 407 15.79 -2.06 9.92
N LYS A 408 15.11 -2.05 11.07
CA LYS A 408 15.72 -1.89 12.40
C LYS A 408 15.66 -3.20 13.18
N ASN A 409 16.52 -3.32 14.20
CA ASN A 409 16.54 -4.45 15.14
C ASN A 409 16.67 -5.84 14.48
N VAL A 410 17.38 -5.90 13.35
CA VAL A 410 17.69 -7.15 12.64
C VAL A 410 18.60 -8.02 13.51
N ARG A 411 18.30 -9.33 13.59
CA ARG A 411 19.14 -10.28 14.31
C ARG A 411 20.48 -10.49 13.61
N VAL A 412 21.50 -10.90 14.38
CA VAL A 412 22.78 -11.35 13.84
C VAL A 412 22.55 -12.57 12.95
N GLY A 413 23.07 -12.53 11.72
CA GLY A 413 22.87 -13.58 10.73
C GLY A 413 23.26 -13.17 9.32
N ASP A 414 23.10 -14.10 8.39
CA ASP A 414 23.30 -13.94 6.94
C ASP A 414 21.94 -13.86 6.23
N TYR A 415 21.77 -12.86 5.36
CA TYR A 415 20.53 -12.59 4.65
C TYR A 415 20.78 -12.22 3.18
N ASN A 416 19.80 -12.40 2.31
CA ASN A 416 19.66 -11.54 1.12
C ASN A 416 18.56 -10.51 1.40
N LEU A 417 18.70 -9.32 0.80
CA LEU A 417 17.59 -8.37 0.70
C LEU A 417 16.73 -8.75 -0.51
N TYR A 418 15.43 -8.81 -0.28
CA TYR A 418 14.41 -8.97 -1.30
C TYR A 418 13.51 -7.73 -1.30
N ALA A 419 12.89 -7.41 -2.43
CA ALA A 419 11.86 -6.39 -2.49
C ALA A 419 10.82 -6.69 -3.56
N TRP A 420 9.67 -6.04 -3.48
CA TRP A 420 8.71 -5.93 -4.57
C TRP A 420 7.93 -4.62 -4.44
N VAL A 421 7.46 -4.08 -5.56
CA VAL A 421 6.84 -2.75 -5.62
C VAL A 421 5.40 -2.90 -6.10
N PRO A 422 4.37 -2.51 -5.31
CA PRO A 422 2.98 -2.60 -5.75
C PRO A 422 2.75 -1.87 -7.07
N GLY A 423 2.17 -2.57 -8.07
CA GLY A 423 2.00 -2.04 -9.43
C GLY A 423 3.23 -2.18 -10.33
N VAL A 424 4.29 -2.88 -9.90
CA VAL A 424 5.43 -3.26 -10.73
C VAL A 424 5.61 -4.77 -10.69
N ILE A 425 5.52 -5.40 -11.86
CA ILE A 425 5.60 -6.86 -11.98
C ILE A 425 6.98 -7.42 -11.63
N GLY A 426 7.00 -8.54 -10.92
CA GLY A 426 8.20 -9.30 -10.56
C GLY A 426 8.60 -9.20 -9.08
N ASP A 427 9.73 -9.84 -8.76
CA ASP A 427 10.38 -9.79 -7.45
C ASP A 427 11.84 -9.30 -7.65
N TYR A 428 12.32 -8.45 -6.75
CA TYR A 428 13.72 -8.03 -6.66
C TYR A 428 14.48 -8.87 -5.63
N LYS A 429 15.76 -9.13 -5.91
CA LYS A 429 16.75 -9.63 -4.97
C LYS A 429 18.02 -8.79 -5.12
N HIS A 430 18.61 -8.38 -4.00
CA HIS A 430 19.96 -7.84 -3.97
C HIS A 430 20.96 -8.99 -4.02
N GLU A 431 21.85 -9.02 -5.02
CA GLU A 431 22.75 -10.16 -5.23
C GLU A 431 23.75 -10.37 -4.09
N ALA A 432 24.30 -9.28 -3.53
CA ALA A 432 25.21 -9.40 -2.41
C ALA A 432 24.49 -9.91 -1.15
N LYS A 433 25.11 -10.89 -0.48
CA LYS A 433 24.69 -11.35 0.85
C LYS A 433 25.00 -10.26 1.89
N ILE A 434 24.05 -9.99 2.76
CA ILE A 434 24.15 -9.02 3.85
C ILE A 434 24.37 -9.78 5.16
N THR A 435 25.54 -9.60 5.77
CA THR A 435 25.90 -10.20 7.06
C THR A 435 25.76 -9.16 8.18
N ILE A 436 24.92 -9.44 9.17
CA ILE A 436 24.63 -8.53 10.29
C ILE A 436 25.57 -8.85 11.46
N THR A 437 26.74 -8.22 11.48
CA THR A 437 27.74 -8.34 12.57
C THR A 437 28.57 -7.06 12.71
N PRO A 438 28.96 -6.63 13.93
CA PRO A 438 28.51 -7.10 15.25
C PRO A 438 27.12 -6.52 15.62
N PRO A 439 26.51 -6.91 16.76
CA PRO A 439 25.30 -6.25 17.28
C PRO A 439 25.46 -4.73 17.34
N GLY A 440 24.44 -3.99 16.88
CA GLY A 440 24.48 -2.52 16.77
C GLY A 440 25.15 -1.99 15.49
N SER A 441 25.60 -2.86 14.57
CA SER A 441 26.12 -2.43 13.27
C SER A 441 25.04 -1.70 12.43
N HIS A 442 25.42 -0.60 11.79
CA HIS A 442 24.61 0.05 10.74
C HIS A 442 25.21 -0.26 9.37
N ILE A 443 24.37 -0.72 8.43
CA ILE A 443 24.74 -0.98 7.04
C ILE A 443 23.95 -0.01 6.15
N ASN A 444 24.65 0.74 5.29
CA ASN A 444 24.02 1.53 4.23
C ASN A 444 24.23 0.83 2.89
N LEU A 445 23.13 0.58 2.17
CA LEU A 445 23.13 -0.08 0.86
C LEU A 445 23.12 0.91 -0.31
N GLY A 446 23.06 2.22 -0.03
CA GLY A 446 23.00 3.27 -1.04
C GLY A 446 21.69 3.25 -1.84
N VAL A 447 21.79 3.42 -3.15
CA VAL A 447 20.65 3.34 -4.09
C VAL A 447 20.65 1.95 -4.74
N LEU A 448 19.58 1.20 -4.53
CA LEU A 448 19.31 -0.06 -5.19
C LEU A 448 18.48 0.18 -6.45
N ARG A 449 18.97 -0.28 -7.60
CA ARG A 449 18.24 -0.30 -8.86
C ARG A 449 17.41 -1.58 -8.94
N TYR A 450 16.12 -1.43 -9.27
CA TYR A 450 15.29 -2.55 -9.72
C TYR A 450 14.89 -2.32 -11.18
N ASP A 451 15.36 -3.23 -12.05
CA ASP A 451 14.97 -3.32 -13.45
C ASP A 451 13.89 -4.41 -13.58
N PRO A 452 12.61 -4.06 -13.81
CA PRO A 452 11.53 -5.05 -13.86
C PRO A 452 11.62 -5.94 -15.11
N PRO A 453 11.11 -7.17 -15.09
CA PRO A 453 11.10 -8.11 -16.23
C PRO A 453 10.10 -7.72 -17.35
N ARG A 454 10.18 -6.47 -17.85
CA ARG A 454 9.42 -5.95 -18.99
C ARG A 454 10.33 -5.90 -20.23
N ASN A 455 10.27 -6.94 -21.04
CA ASN A 455 11.09 -7.10 -22.25
C ASN A 455 10.53 -6.29 -23.42
N GLY A 456 10.79 -4.98 -23.44
CA GLY A 456 10.34 -4.04 -24.47
C GLY A 456 9.03 -3.30 -24.13
N PRO A 457 8.51 -2.46 -25.03
CA PRO A 457 7.28 -1.68 -24.80
C PRO A 457 6.10 -2.59 -24.50
N THR A 458 5.29 -2.22 -23.50
CA THR A 458 4.05 -2.92 -23.14
C THR A 458 2.96 -2.58 -24.15
N LEU A 459 2.35 -3.59 -24.76
CA LEU A 459 1.25 -3.47 -25.72
C LEU A 459 -0.09 -3.29 -25.00
N TRP A 460 -0.29 -4.06 -23.93
CA TRP A 460 -1.45 -3.96 -23.04
C TRP A 460 -1.14 -4.62 -21.69
N GLU A 461 -1.94 -4.26 -20.69
CA GLU A 461 -1.87 -4.72 -19.30
C GLU A 461 -3.30 -4.93 -18.77
N ILE A 462 -3.54 -6.02 -18.05
CA ILE A 462 -4.83 -6.36 -17.44
C ILE A 462 -4.62 -6.54 -15.93
N GLY A 463 -5.33 -5.75 -15.12
CA GLY A 463 -5.15 -5.71 -13.67
C GLY A 463 -3.94 -4.88 -13.22
N ILE A 464 -3.55 -5.05 -11.95
CA ILE A 464 -2.44 -4.35 -11.31
C ILE A 464 -1.46 -5.42 -10.76
N PRO A 465 -0.17 -5.38 -11.09
CA PRO A 465 0.79 -6.33 -10.52
C PRO A 465 1.18 -5.91 -9.08
N ASP A 466 0.27 -6.10 -8.12
CA ASP A 466 0.49 -5.89 -6.69
C ASP A 466 0.43 -7.19 -5.85
N ARG A 467 0.39 -8.34 -6.53
CA ARG A 467 0.21 -9.72 -6.00
C ARG A 467 -1.20 -10.05 -5.49
N SER A 468 -2.18 -9.16 -5.68
CA SER A 468 -3.57 -9.35 -5.27
C SER A 468 -4.49 -9.71 -6.44
N ALA A 469 -5.78 -9.83 -6.14
CA ALA A 469 -6.86 -9.83 -7.11
C ALA A 469 -8.01 -8.91 -6.64
N ALA A 470 -7.66 -7.80 -5.98
CA ALA A 470 -8.58 -6.86 -5.32
C ALA A 470 -9.23 -5.85 -6.27
N GLU A 471 -8.62 -5.68 -7.45
CA GLU A 471 -9.00 -4.74 -8.50
C GLU A 471 -9.97 -5.32 -9.53
N PHE A 472 -10.15 -6.64 -9.51
CA PHE A 472 -10.96 -7.40 -10.46
C PHE A 472 -12.42 -7.55 -10.03
N PHE A 473 -13.28 -8.01 -10.94
CA PHE A 473 -14.70 -8.15 -10.68
C PHE A 473 -15.02 -9.24 -9.66
N VAL A 474 -15.50 -8.81 -8.49
CA VAL A 474 -16.08 -9.67 -7.45
C VAL A 474 -17.61 -9.59 -7.54
N PRO A 475 -18.31 -10.69 -7.87
CA PRO A 475 -19.75 -10.70 -8.05
C PRO A 475 -20.49 -10.43 -6.72
N ASP A 476 -21.80 -10.26 -6.78
CA ASP A 476 -22.63 -10.24 -5.59
C ASP A 476 -22.73 -11.65 -4.96
N PRO A 477 -22.93 -11.77 -3.63
CA PRO A 477 -23.16 -13.05 -2.97
C PRO A 477 -24.50 -13.67 -3.39
N TYR A 478 -24.71 -14.94 -3.04
CA TYR A 478 -26.07 -15.50 -2.99
C TYR A 478 -26.82 -14.91 -1.79
N PRO A 479 -28.00 -14.27 -1.96
CA PRO A 479 -28.74 -13.65 -0.84
C PRO A 479 -29.13 -14.62 0.29
N THR A 480 -29.13 -15.92 0.00
CA THR A 480 -29.40 -17.00 0.96
C THR A 480 -28.20 -17.41 1.82
N LEU A 481 -26.99 -16.93 1.51
CA LEU A 481 -25.69 -17.30 2.12
C LEU A 481 -24.86 -16.08 2.57
N GLU A 482 -25.39 -14.88 2.44
CA GLU A 482 -24.67 -13.62 2.68
C GLU A 482 -24.35 -13.40 4.17
N ASN A 483 -23.09 -13.09 4.49
CA ASN A 483 -22.67 -12.59 5.80
C ASN A 483 -22.72 -11.05 5.79
N LYS A 484 -23.66 -10.49 6.55
CA LYS A 484 -24.05 -9.06 6.49
C LYS A 484 -22.94 -8.10 6.89
N LEU A 485 -21.88 -8.60 7.55
CA LEU A 485 -20.68 -7.84 7.91
C LEU A 485 -19.98 -7.23 6.67
N PHE A 486 -19.99 -7.93 5.53
CA PHE A 486 -19.20 -7.52 4.36
C PHE A 486 -19.98 -6.71 3.32
N ASN A 487 -21.31 -6.56 3.47
CA ASN A 487 -22.18 -5.91 2.49
C ASN A 487 -21.75 -4.47 2.18
N ASN A 488 -21.50 -3.68 3.22
CA ASN A 488 -21.08 -2.28 3.11
C ASN A 488 -19.56 -2.12 2.97
N LEU A 489 -18.79 -3.19 3.23
CA LEU A 489 -17.33 -3.20 3.15
C LEU A 489 -16.89 -3.54 1.71
N THR A 490 -17.04 -2.58 0.79
CA THR A 490 -16.78 -2.79 -0.66
C THR A 490 -15.45 -3.48 -0.97
N LYS A 491 -14.35 -3.12 -0.28
CA LYS A 491 -13.04 -3.76 -0.40
C LYS A 491 -13.01 -5.22 0.07
N GLN A 492 -13.85 -5.58 1.04
CA GLN A 492 -13.89 -6.90 1.69
C GLN A 492 -14.97 -7.82 1.11
N ARG A 493 -15.71 -7.38 0.07
CA ARG A 493 -16.77 -8.17 -0.60
C ARG A 493 -16.34 -9.59 -0.98
N TYR A 494 -15.05 -9.80 -1.30
CA TYR A 494 -14.48 -11.12 -1.61
C TYR A 494 -14.56 -12.15 -0.46
N ARG A 495 -14.97 -11.73 0.75
CA ARG A 495 -15.12 -12.58 1.94
C ARG A 495 -16.50 -13.24 2.08
N GLN A 496 -17.38 -13.08 1.10
CA GLN A 496 -18.65 -13.80 1.07
C GLN A 496 -18.47 -15.24 0.58
N TYR A 497 -19.20 -16.18 1.19
CA TYR A 497 -19.16 -17.59 0.80
C TYR A 497 -19.79 -17.82 -0.59
N GLY A 498 -19.25 -18.75 -1.38
CA GLY A 498 -19.85 -19.22 -2.63
C GLY A 498 -19.66 -18.30 -3.84
N LEU A 499 -18.92 -17.18 -3.70
CA LEU A 499 -18.66 -16.23 -4.79
C LEU A 499 -18.03 -16.87 -6.03
N TRP A 500 -17.33 -17.99 -5.88
CA TRP A 500 -16.76 -18.75 -7.00
C TRP A 500 -17.82 -19.44 -7.87
N GLU A 501 -18.97 -19.83 -7.31
CA GLU A 501 -20.02 -20.56 -8.05
C GLU A 501 -20.80 -19.62 -8.97
N ARG A 502 -20.86 -18.32 -8.61
CA ARG A 502 -21.41 -17.24 -9.45
C ARG A 502 -20.82 -17.20 -10.86
N TYR A 503 -19.60 -17.73 -11.07
CA TYR A 503 -19.05 -17.86 -12.43
C TYR A 503 -19.95 -18.71 -13.33
N THR A 504 -20.55 -19.78 -12.81
CA THR A 504 -21.49 -20.63 -13.56
C THR A 504 -22.79 -19.90 -13.87
N ASP A 505 -23.29 -19.07 -12.94
CA ASP A 505 -24.49 -18.26 -13.16
C ASP A 505 -24.29 -17.20 -14.26
N LEU A 506 -23.10 -16.58 -14.28
CA LEU A 506 -22.74 -15.48 -15.20
C LEU A 506 -22.26 -15.99 -16.58
N TYR A 507 -21.61 -17.15 -16.61
CA TYR A 507 -21.03 -17.76 -17.80
C TYR A 507 -21.58 -19.20 -17.99
N PRO A 508 -22.91 -19.40 -18.15
CA PRO A 508 -23.55 -20.72 -18.11
C PRO A 508 -23.33 -21.58 -19.36
N LYS A 509 -22.90 -20.98 -20.48
CA LYS A 509 -22.65 -21.66 -21.75
C LYS A 509 -21.24 -21.38 -22.22
N ASP A 510 -21.01 -20.13 -22.60
CA ASP A 510 -19.73 -19.58 -23.07
C ASP A 510 -18.82 -19.21 -21.90
N ASP A 511 -17.54 -18.95 -22.19
CA ASP A 511 -16.53 -18.52 -21.22
C ASP A 511 -16.24 -17.01 -21.31
N LEU A 512 -15.53 -16.48 -20.33
CA LEU A 512 -15.16 -15.07 -20.24
C LEU A 512 -14.31 -14.64 -21.45
N ILE A 513 -14.77 -13.60 -22.17
CA ILE A 513 -14.03 -12.95 -23.25
C ILE A 513 -13.75 -11.50 -22.86
N TYR A 514 -12.47 -11.13 -22.81
CA TYR A 514 -12.00 -9.77 -22.51
C TYR A 514 -11.39 -9.13 -23.76
N THR A 515 -11.89 -7.96 -24.15
CA THR A 515 -11.39 -7.22 -25.33
C THR A 515 -10.57 -6.02 -24.87
N VAL A 516 -9.26 -6.05 -25.11
CA VAL A 516 -8.35 -4.95 -24.81
C VAL A 516 -8.82 -3.67 -25.51
N GLY A 517 -8.86 -2.56 -24.77
CA GLY A 517 -9.37 -1.26 -25.26
C GLY A 517 -10.89 -1.08 -25.14
N THR A 518 -11.66 -2.15 -24.86
CA THR A 518 -13.13 -2.08 -24.70
C THR A 518 -13.58 -2.54 -23.31
N SER A 519 -13.07 -3.69 -22.86
CA SER A 519 -13.38 -4.28 -21.56
C SER A 519 -12.61 -3.60 -20.42
N ASN A 520 -13.21 -3.59 -19.23
CA ASN A 520 -12.67 -3.03 -18.00
C ASN A 520 -12.47 -4.15 -16.95
N PHE A 521 -11.24 -4.40 -16.52
CA PHE A 521 -10.91 -5.51 -15.62
C PHE A 521 -11.63 -5.48 -14.26
N SER A 522 -12.10 -4.31 -13.79
CA SER A 522 -12.88 -4.20 -12.55
C SER A 522 -14.34 -4.63 -12.67
N ARG A 523 -14.82 -4.92 -13.90
CA ARG A 523 -16.21 -5.31 -14.22
C ARG A 523 -16.30 -6.58 -15.05
N ASP A 524 -15.38 -6.73 -16.02
CA ASP A 524 -15.46 -7.74 -17.08
C ASP A 524 -14.42 -8.86 -16.92
N TRP A 525 -13.51 -8.73 -15.95
CA TRP A 525 -12.52 -9.77 -15.61
C TRP A 525 -12.80 -10.30 -14.21
N PHE A 526 -13.37 -11.49 -14.13
CA PHE A 526 -13.76 -12.13 -12.87
C PHE A 526 -12.54 -12.38 -11.96
N PHE A 527 -12.68 -12.20 -10.65
CA PHE A 527 -11.55 -12.25 -9.71
C PHE A 527 -10.82 -13.60 -9.59
N ALA A 528 -11.42 -14.68 -10.11
CA ALA A 528 -10.90 -16.06 -9.98
C ALA A 528 -11.13 -16.93 -11.23
N HIS A 529 -10.09 -17.60 -11.73
CA HIS A 529 -10.22 -18.56 -12.84
C HIS A 529 -10.65 -19.94 -12.33
N VAL A 530 -11.97 -20.10 -12.17
CA VAL A 530 -12.67 -21.27 -11.62
C VAL A 530 -13.25 -22.15 -12.75
N PRO A 531 -13.51 -23.45 -12.53
CA PRO A 531 -14.19 -24.28 -13.53
C PRO A 531 -15.71 -24.05 -13.49
N ARG A 532 -16.42 -24.39 -14.58
CA ARG A 532 -17.89 -24.27 -14.65
C ARG A 532 -18.53 -25.51 -14.00
N ASN A 533 -19.45 -25.32 -13.07
CA ASN A 533 -20.21 -26.43 -12.50
C ASN A 533 -21.19 -26.97 -13.56
N ALA A 534 -21.15 -28.28 -13.82
CA ALA A 534 -22.01 -28.95 -14.79
C ALA A 534 -23.15 -29.76 -14.13
N GLY A 535 -23.30 -29.63 -12.81
CA GLY A 535 -24.26 -30.40 -12.00
C GLY A 535 -23.68 -31.75 -11.55
N ASN A 536 -24.37 -32.40 -10.61
CA ASN A 536 -24.01 -33.72 -10.07
C ASN A 536 -22.54 -33.85 -9.62
N ASN A 537 -21.98 -32.79 -9.01
CA ASN A 537 -20.56 -32.65 -8.63
C ASN A 537 -19.54 -32.75 -9.78
N THR A 538 -19.97 -32.63 -11.04
CA THR A 538 -19.09 -32.60 -12.21
C THR A 538 -18.70 -31.17 -12.59
N TYR A 539 -17.47 -30.98 -13.06
CA TYR A 539 -16.90 -29.67 -13.34
C TYR A 539 -16.23 -29.63 -14.72
N ASN A 540 -16.70 -28.73 -15.58
CA ASN A 540 -16.14 -28.52 -16.90
C ASN A 540 -14.96 -27.54 -16.87
N PRO A 541 -13.91 -27.78 -17.68
CA PRO A 541 -12.82 -26.84 -17.85
C PRO A 541 -13.31 -25.55 -18.52
N THR A 542 -12.78 -24.43 -18.06
CA THR A 542 -13.08 -23.07 -18.54
C THR A 542 -11.92 -22.56 -19.37
N THR A 543 -12.22 -21.74 -20.39
CA THR A 543 -11.23 -21.19 -21.33
C THR A 543 -11.44 -19.70 -21.51
N TRP A 544 -10.79 -18.90 -20.66
CA TRP A 544 -10.85 -17.45 -20.77
C TRP A 544 -10.10 -16.95 -22.01
N GLN A 545 -10.69 -15.98 -22.70
CA GLN A 545 -10.14 -15.35 -23.89
C GLN A 545 -9.71 -13.90 -23.62
N ILE A 546 -8.54 -13.54 -24.13
CA ILE A 546 -8.14 -12.15 -24.33
C ILE A 546 -8.10 -11.91 -25.84
N LYS A 547 -8.78 -10.86 -26.29
CA LYS A 547 -8.81 -10.36 -27.67
C LYS A 547 -8.20 -8.96 -27.70
N PHE A 548 -7.39 -8.67 -28.71
CA PHE A 548 -6.68 -7.40 -28.87
C PHE A 548 -6.29 -7.23 -30.33
N GLU A 549 -6.13 -5.98 -30.79
CA GLU A 549 -5.70 -5.69 -32.16
C GLU A 549 -4.23 -5.23 -32.19
N LEU A 550 -3.55 -5.50 -33.31
CA LEU A 550 -2.18 -5.04 -33.57
C LEU A 550 -2.11 -4.46 -34.99
N GLU A 551 -1.99 -3.13 -35.10
CA GLU A 551 -1.86 -2.45 -36.40
C GLU A 551 -0.69 -2.98 -37.24
N LYS A 552 0.41 -3.38 -36.58
CA LYS A 552 1.65 -3.84 -37.22
C LYS A 552 2.29 -4.96 -36.39
N VAL A 553 2.34 -6.16 -36.95
CA VAL A 553 3.07 -7.30 -36.39
C VAL A 553 4.53 -7.24 -36.85
N ASN A 554 5.49 -7.23 -35.91
CA ASN A 554 6.91 -7.28 -36.23
C ASN A 554 7.34 -8.72 -36.56
N GLN A 555 7.47 -9.03 -37.85
CA GLN A 555 7.80 -10.36 -38.37
C GLN A 555 9.24 -10.83 -38.04
N THR A 556 10.11 -9.96 -37.51
CA THR A 556 11.49 -10.31 -37.09
C THR A 556 11.74 -10.18 -35.59
N GLY A 557 10.71 -9.80 -34.81
CA GLY A 557 10.81 -9.63 -33.37
C GLY A 557 10.60 -10.92 -32.59
N TYR A 558 10.34 -10.75 -31.30
CA TYR A 558 9.64 -11.72 -30.47
C TYR A 558 8.73 -10.97 -29.51
N TYR A 559 7.69 -11.64 -29.02
CA TYR A 559 6.78 -11.09 -28.01
C TYR A 559 6.89 -11.91 -26.73
N THR A 560 6.66 -11.31 -25.57
CA THR A 560 6.53 -12.05 -24.30
C THR A 560 5.20 -11.76 -23.62
N LEU A 561 4.48 -12.80 -23.21
CA LEU A 561 3.38 -12.72 -22.24
C LEU A 561 3.97 -12.91 -20.83
N GLN A 562 3.95 -11.84 -20.04
CA GLN A 562 4.20 -11.90 -18.60
C GLN A 562 2.88 -12.22 -17.90
N LEU A 563 2.91 -13.17 -16.96
CA LEU A 563 1.71 -13.70 -16.30
C LEU A 563 1.97 -13.90 -14.80
N ALA A 564 1.37 -13.05 -13.98
CA ALA A 564 1.59 -12.97 -12.54
C ALA A 564 0.34 -13.40 -11.77
N LEU A 565 0.44 -14.43 -10.92
CA LEU A 565 -0.70 -15.09 -10.26
C LEU A 565 -0.71 -14.75 -8.77
N ALA A 566 -1.82 -14.23 -8.26
CA ALA A 566 -1.98 -13.96 -6.83
C ALA A 566 -2.11 -15.23 -5.97
N SER A 567 -2.63 -16.33 -6.53
CA SER A 567 -2.71 -17.64 -5.87
C SER A 567 -3.10 -18.75 -6.86
N ALA A 568 -2.65 -20.00 -6.59
CA ALA A 568 -3.12 -21.21 -7.29
C ALA A 568 -3.50 -22.34 -6.30
N HIS A 569 -4.38 -23.24 -6.73
CA HIS A 569 -4.76 -24.45 -6.01
C HIS A 569 -5.14 -25.57 -7.00
N LEU A 570 -4.34 -26.65 -7.00
CA LEU A 570 -4.57 -27.92 -7.70
C LEU A 570 -5.03 -27.78 -9.17
N CYS A 571 -4.41 -26.87 -9.91
CA CYS A 571 -4.71 -26.64 -11.32
C CYS A 571 -3.48 -26.84 -12.22
N SER A 572 -3.73 -27.30 -13.44
CA SER A 572 -2.80 -27.18 -14.57
C SER A 572 -3.29 -26.05 -15.47
N LEU A 573 -2.43 -25.07 -15.74
CA LEU A 573 -2.70 -23.94 -16.64
C LEU A 573 -2.08 -24.23 -18.00
N GLN A 574 -2.88 -24.11 -19.06
CA GLN A 574 -2.41 -24.07 -20.44
C GLN A 574 -2.60 -22.65 -21.01
N VAL A 575 -1.79 -22.29 -22.00
CA VAL A 575 -1.93 -21.06 -22.80
C VAL A 575 -1.79 -21.40 -24.28
N ARG A 576 -2.76 -20.94 -25.08
CA ARG A 576 -2.73 -20.95 -26.55
C ARG A 576 -2.80 -19.53 -27.09
N PHE A 577 -2.27 -19.33 -28.28
CA PHE A 577 -2.28 -18.08 -29.04
C PHE A 577 -2.91 -18.33 -30.40
N ASN A 578 -3.81 -17.44 -30.82
CA ASN A 578 -4.54 -17.41 -32.11
C ASN A 578 -5.48 -18.60 -32.34
N ASP A 579 -4.98 -19.83 -32.28
CA ASP A 579 -5.76 -21.06 -32.41
C ASP A 579 -6.09 -21.62 -31.01
N PRO A 580 -7.35 -21.48 -30.53
CA PRO A 580 -7.78 -22.04 -29.25
C PRO A 580 -7.96 -23.57 -29.28
N SER A 581 -8.04 -24.17 -30.48
CA SER A 581 -8.21 -25.62 -30.70
C SER A 581 -6.88 -26.38 -30.85
N ALA A 582 -5.76 -25.66 -30.94
CA ALA A 582 -4.42 -26.21 -31.10
C ALA A 582 -4.15 -27.40 -30.14
N ALA A 583 -3.90 -28.58 -30.72
CA ALA A 583 -3.77 -29.83 -29.97
C ALA A 583 -2.63 -29.83 -28.92
N ARG A 584 -1.61 -28.97 -29.11
CA ARG A 584 -0.59 -28.68 -28.09
C ARG A 584 -0.70 -27.23 -27.65
N PRO A 585 -0.76 -26.94 -26.34
CA PRO A 585 -0.64 -25.56 -25.86
C PRO A 585 0.78 -25.03 -26.06
N HIS A 586 0.91 -23.72 -26.21
CA HIS A 586 2.21 -23.05 -26.41
C HIS A 586 2.98 -22.94 -25.08
N PHE A 587 2.27 -22.87 -23.97
CA PHE A 587 2.82 -22.99 -22.62
C PHE A 587 1.87 -23.83 -21.76
N GLN A 588 2.43 -24.68 -20.91
CA GLN A 588 1.66 -25.45 -19.92
C GLN A 588 2.46 -25.57 -18.61
N THR A 589 1.80 -25.33 -17.48
CA THR A 589 2.35 -25.62 -16.16
C THR A 589 2.19 -27.10 -15.83
N ARG A 590 2.99 -27.60 -14.88
CA ARG A 590 2.59 -28.80 -14.11
C ARG A 590 1.41 -28.43 -13.19
N LEU A 591 0.93 -29.39 -12.39
CA LEU A 591 -0.01 -29.11 -11.30
C LEU A 591 0.62 -28.12 -10.30
N ILE A 592 -0.01 -26.98 -10.06
CA ILE A 592 0.54 -25.89 -9.23
C ILE A 592 -0.37 -25.48 -8.06
N GLY A 593 0.27 -25.11 -6.94
CA GLY A 593 -0.32 -24.49 -5.76
C GLY A 593 -1.17 -25.43 -4.89
N LYS A 594 -1.09 -25.26 -3.57
CA LYS A 594 -1.94 -25.95 -2.58
C LYS A 594 -2.59 -25.02 -1.54
N GLY A 595 -2.71 -23.71 -1.84
CA GLY A 595 -3.07 -22.68 -0.85
C GLY A 595 -4.50 -22.69 -0.28
N ASN A 596 -5.50 -23.17 -1.04
CA ASN A 596 -6.93 -23.06 -0.73
C ASN A 596 -7.44 -21.61 -0.52
N SER A 597 -6.77 -20.60 -1.07
CA SER A 597 -7.01 -19.19 -0.76
C SER A 597 -8.46 -18.74 -0.98
N ILE A 598 -9.06 -19.07 -2.12
CA ILE A 598 -10.44 -18.67 -2.46
C ILE A 598 -11.49 -19.44 -1.63
N ALA A 599 -11.27 -20.73 -1.36
CA ALA A 599 -12.07 -21.50 -0.40
C ALA A 599 -11.97 -20.96 1.04
N ARG A 600 -10.91 -20.20 1.33
CA ARG A 600 -10.61 -19.53 2.59
C ARG A 600 -10.84 -18.01 2.51
N HIS A 601 -11.79 -17.57 1.67
CA HIS A 601 -12.24 -16.17 1.58
C HIS A 601 -11.12 -15.16 1.25
N GLY A 602 -10.11 -15.59 0.48
CA GLY A 602 -8.89 -14.83 0.19
C GLY A 602 -8.55 -14.72 -1.29
N ILE A 603 -8.19 -13.49 -1.69
CA ILE A 603 -7.83 -13.09 -3.06
C ILE A 603 -6.34 -13.21 -3.41
N HIS A 604 -5.49 -13.60 -2.45
CA HIS A 604 -4.06 -13.83 -2.67
C HIS A 604 -3.52 -14.92 -1.72
N GLY A 605 -2.34 -15.45 -2.04
CA GLY A 605 -1.67 -16.53 -1.34
C GLY A 605 -0.21 -16.64 -1.75
N LEU A 606 0.26 -17.82 -2.16
CA LEU A 606 1.57 -17.95 -2.80
C LEU A 606 1.54 -17.32 -4.20
N TYR A 607 2.30 -16.25 -4.41
CA TYR A 607 2.42 -15.59 -5.71
C TYR A 607 3.39 -16.35 -6.63
N ILE A 608 2.98 -16.53 -7.88
CA ILE A 608 3.71 -17.28 -8.92
C ILE A 608 3.80 -16.43 -10.18
N PHE A 609 4.98 -16.34 -10.80
CA PHE A 609 5.24 -15.50 -11.97
C PHE A 609 5.81 -16.33 -13.14
N TYR A 610 5.34 -16.05 -14.35
CA TYR A 610 5.80 -16.68 -15.59
C TYR A 610 6.08 -15.65 -16.69
N SER A 611 7.24 -15.78 -17.34
CA SER A 611 7.58 -15.06 -18.58
C SER A 611 7.50 -16.03 -19.76
N ILE A 612 6.45 -15.93 -20.57
CA ILE A 612 6.16 -16.85 -21.67
C ILE A 612 6.57 -16.21 -23.00
N LEU A 613 7.51 -16.84 -23.71
CA LEU A 613 8.01 -16.36 -25.01
C LEU A 613 7.08 -16.81 -26.15
N VAL A 614 6.78 -15.89 -27.07
CA VAL A 614 5.93 -16.13 -28.25
C VAL A 614 6.80 -16.13 -29.50
N LEU A 615 7.02 -17.32 -30.06
CA LEU A 615 7.98 -17.55 -31.16
C LEU A 615 7.36 -17.66 -32.55
N ASP A 616 6.14 -18.22 -32.70
CA ASP A 616 5.54 -18.42 -34.02
C ASP A 616 4.77 -17.18 -34.51
N ILE A 617 5.53 -16.15 -34.90
CA ILE A 617 5.00 -14.91 -35.47
C ILE A 617 4.50 -15.12 -36.90
N HIS A 618 4.99 -16.14 -37.60
CA HIS A 618 4.51 -16.43 -38.96
C HIS A 618 3.04 -16.90 -38.94
N ARG A 619 2.56 -17.50 -37.83
CA ARG A 619 1.13 -17.75 -37.55
C ARG A 619 0.34 -16.59 -36.92
N LEU A 620 0.92 -15.38 -36.80
CA LEU A 620 0.11 -14.16 -36.65
C LEU A 620 -0.51 -13.70 -37.98
N ARG A 621 -0.21 -14.38 -39.10
CA ARG A 621 -1.05 -14.33 -40.31
C ARG A 621 -2.30 -15.20 -40.13
N LEU A 622 -3.31 -14.67 -39.47
CA LEU A 622 -4.71 -15.01 -39.74
C LEU A 622 -5.51 -13.72 -39.89
N LEU A 623 -5.94 -13.47 -41.13
CA LEU A 623 -6.96 -12.49 -41.54
C LEU A 623 -6.82 -11.06 -40.98
N ALA A 624 -6.11 -10.23 -41.75
CA ALA A 624 -6.59 -8.85 -41.91
C ALA A 624 -8.04 -8.90 -42.43
N TRP A 625 -8.90 -8.01 -41.93
CA TRP A 625 -10.37 -8.00 -42.06
C TRP A 625 -11.11 -9.04 -41.20
N LYS A 626 -11.58 -8.56 -40.03
CA LYS A 626 -12.57 -9.21 -39.14
C LYS A 626 -12.25 -10.65 -38.70
N GLU A 627 -11.25 -10.83 -37.84
CA GLU A 627 -11.41 -11.55 -36.56
C GLU A 627 -10.19 -11.32 -35.65
N ALA A 628 -10.39 -11.29 -34.33
CA ALA A 628 -9.34 -10.89 -33.37
C ALA A 628 -8.54 -12.10 -32.87
N PRO A 629 -7.21 -11.99 -32.69
CA PRO A 629 -6.39 -13.05 -32.12
C PRO A 629 -6.84 -13.41 -30.69
N VAL A 630 -7.00 -14.70 -30.43
CA VAL A 630 -7.53 -15.25 -29.18
C VAL A 630 -6.41 -15.86 -28.35
N PHE A 631 -6.23 -15.37 -27.12
CA PHE A 631 -5.61 -16.18 -26.06
C PHE A 631 -6.61 -17.26 -25.60
N SER A 632 -6.13 -18.46 -25.29
CA SER A 632 -6.97 -19.49 -24.67
C SER A 632 -6.29 -20.06 -23.42
N PHE A 633 -6.86 -19.77 -22.25
CA PHE A 633 -6.42 -20.28 -20.95
C PHE A 633 -7.17 -21.55 -20.59
N GLN A 634 -6.88 -22.68 -21.23
CA GLN A 634 -7.50 -23.95 -20.85
C GLN A 634 -6.93 -24.44 -19.51
N LYS A 635 -7.82 -24.91 -18.63
CA LYS A 635 -7.49 -25.49 -17.33
C LYS A 635 -7.75 -26.99 -17.33
N GLN A 636 -6.85 -27.78 -16.74
CA GLN A 636 -7.10 -29.20 -16.44
C GLN A 636 -7.16 -29.43 -14.92
N VAL A 637 -8.12 -30.26 -14.51
CA VAL A 637 -8.27 -30.76 -13.13
C VAL A 637 -7.32 -31.94 -12.94
N GLY A 638 -6.67 -32.03 -11.78
CA GLY A 638 -5.90 -33.22 -11.41
C GLY A 638 -6.81 -34.28 -10.80
N GLU A 639 -6.80 -35.50 -11.35
CA GLU A 639 -7.51 -36.65 -10.78
C GLU A 639 -6.86 -37.08 -9.46
N ASN A 640 -7.64 -37.09 -8.38
CA ASN A 640 -7.45 -37.92 -7.17
C ASN A 640 -8.69 -37.82 -6.27
N THR A 641 -9.26 -38.96 -5.90
CA THR A 641 -10.38 -39.09 -4.94
C THR A 641 -9.90 -39.18 -3.50
N ASP A 642 -10.79 -39.01 -2.51
CA ASP A 642 -10.47 -39.37 -1.12
C ASP A 642 -10.61 -40.89 -0.88
N ASP A 643 -10.03 -41.40 0.22
CA ASP A 643 -10.06 -42.83 0.59
C ASP A 643 -11.47 -43.37 0.93
N ARG A 644 -12.52 -42.54 0.78
CA ARG A 644 -13.93 -42.91 0.98
C ARG A 644 -14.73 -42.82 -0.32
N GLY A 645 -14.05 -42.76 -1.47
CA GLY A 645 -14.68 -42.83 -2.79
C GLY A 645 -15.54 -41.62 -3.16
N ARG A 646 -15.40 -40.50 -2.43
CA ARG A 646 -16.05 -39.24 -2.81
C ARG A 646 -15.04 -38.38 -3.55
N MET A 647 -15.46 -37.74 -4.64
CA MET A 647 -14.77 -36.52 -5.06
C MET A 647 -14.98 -35.49 -3.93
N PRO A 648 -13.92 -34.98 -3.29
CA PRO A 648 -14.07 -33.93 -2.29
C PRO A 648 -14.57 -32.65 -2.97
N ALA A 649 -15.05 -31.67 -2.18
CA ALA A 649 -15.43 -30.33 -2.66
C ALA A 649 -14.20 -29.47 -3.06
N VAL A 650 -13.26 -30.07 -3.79
CA VAL A 650 -12.07 -29.44 -4.35
C VAL A 650 -12.45 -28.92 -5.73
N THR A 651 -13.11 -27.77 -5.74
CA THR A 651 -13.10 -26.87 -6.87
C THR A 651 -11.69 -26.26 -6.96
N PRO A 652 -10.87 -26.60 -7.97
CA PRO A 652 -9.54 -26.01 -8.08
C PRO A 652 -9.67 -24.53 -8.39
N PHE A 653 -8.95 -23.68 -7.64
CA PHE A 653 -9.10 -22.23 -7.71
C PHE A 653 -7.79 -21.52 -8.04
N ARG A 654 -7.90 -20.38 -8.71
CA ARG A 654 -6.78 -19.52 -9.09
C ARG A 654 -7.25 -18.08 -8.94
N ALA A 655 -6.61 -17.30 -8.07
CA ALA A 655 -6.86 -15.86 -8.05
C ALA A 655 -6.30 -15.25 -9.34
N ALA A 656 -6.92 -14.17 -9.81
CA ALA A 656 -6.70 -13.62 -11.14
C ALA A 656 -5.22 -13.34 -11.47
N ALA A 657 -4.94 -13.28 -12.78
CA ALA A 657 -3.60 -13.12 -13.31
C ALA A 657 -3.42 -11.74 -13.91
N THR A 658 -2.43 -10.97 -13.44
CA THR A 658 -1.96 -9.82 -14.22
C THR A 658 -1.34 -10.35 -15.50
N ALA A 659 -1.84 -9.91 -16.65
CA ALA A 659 -1.34 -10.31 -17.96
C ALA A 659 -0.82 -9.06 -18.68
N ILE A 660 0.43 -9.13 -19.14
CA ILE A 660 1.13 -8.06 -19.86
C ILE A 660 1.76 -8.67 -21.10
N THR A 661 1.62 -8.03 -22.27
CA THR A 661 2.44 -8.40 -23.44
C THR A 661 3.39 -7.29 -23.84
N SER A 662 4.58 -7.66 -24.30
CA SER A 662 5.60 -6.71 -24.77
C SER A 662 6.27 -7.15 -26.08
N GLN A 663 6.76 -6.19 -26.86
CA GLN A 663 7.34 -6.38 -28.18
C GLN A 663 8.85 -6.12 -28.20
N HIS A 664 9.62 -7.02 -28.81
CA HIS A 664 11.05 -6.81 -29.06
C HIS A 664 11.33 -6.33 -30.51
N VAL A 665 12.37 -5.51 -30.66
CA VAL A 665 12.99 -5.13 -31.94
C VAL A 665 14.43 -5.60 -31.92
N SER A 666 14.76 -6.55 -32.79
CA SER A 666 16.12 -7.07 -32.94
C SER A 666 17.00 -6.07 -33.69
N ASN A 667 17.82 -5.30 -32.98
CA ASN A 667 18.93 -4.54 -33.57
C ASN A 667 20.03 -5.51 -34.03
N THR A 668 19.81 -6.15 -35.18
CA THR A 668 20.78 -7.04 -35.81
C THR A 668 21.94 -6.25 -36.41
N SER A 669 23.01 -6.08 -35.65
CA SER A 669 24.34 -5.90 -36.25
C SER A 669 24.63 -7.14 -37.12
N PRO A 670 25.00 -7.01 -38.41
CA PRO A 670 25.05 -8.13 -39.36
C PRO A 670 26.29 -9.04 -39.22
N LEU A 671 26.74 -9.28 -37.98
CA LEU A 671 27.85 -10.16 -37.61
C LEU A 671 27.56 -10.83 -36.27
N LEU A 672 26.78 -11.92 -36.27
CA LEU A 672 26.89 -13.10 -35.38
C LEU A 672 25.65 -14.02 -35.49
N ALA A 673 25.62 -14.82 -36.55
CA ALA A 673 25.02 -16.16 -36.54
C ALA A 673 26.05 -17.10 -37.21
N PRO A 674 26.26 -18.34 -36.74
CA PRO A 674 25.38 -19.13 -35.87
C PRO A 674 26.04 -19.60 -34.55
N SER A 675 25.39 -19.33 -33.40
CA SER A 675 25.81 -19.89 -32.10
C SER A 675 24.64 -20.29 -31.17
N VAL A 676 23.46 -19.69 -31.35
CA VAL A 676 22.29 -19.83 -30.45
C VAL A 676 21.71 -21.26 -30.40
N VAL A 677 21.97 -22.10 -31.41
CA VAL A 677 21.46 -23.49 -31.47
C VAL A 677 22.28 -24.48 -30.62
N ALA A 678 23.52 -24.14 -30.25
CA ALA A 678 24.42 -25.07 -29.53
C ALA A 678 24.22 -25.10 -28.00
N ALA A 679 23.56 -24.09 -27.41
CA ALA A 679 23.51 -23.90 -25.96
C ALA A 679 22.62 -24.91 -25.19
N PHE A 680 21.80 -25.71 -25.88
CA PHE A 680 20.82 -26.62 -25.25
C PHE A 680 21.34 -28.04 -24.93
N ALA A 681 22.62 -28.33 -25.19
CA ALA A 681 23.20 -29.67 -25.05
C ALA A 681 24.10 -29.89 -23.82
N ALA A 682 24.37 -28.86 -23.01
CA ALA A 682 25.40 -28.89 -21.95
C ALA A 682 24.87 -28.59 -20.54
N TYR A 683 23.95 -29.43 -20.03
CA TYR A 683 23.52 -29.39 -18.62
C TYR A 683 23.64 -30.76 -17.93
N ARG A 684 24.88 -31.28 -17.86
CA ARG A 684 25.29 -32.40 -16.98
C ARG A 684 26.74 -32.18 -16.50
N TYR A 685 27.03 -32.74 -15.32
CA TYR A 685 28.32 -32.70 -14.61
C TYR A 685 28.73 -31.36 -13.95
N LYS A 686 29.79 -31.44 -13.12
CA LYS A 686 29.83 -30.89 -11.75
C LYS A 686 31.28 -30.61 -11.31
N GLU A 687 31.48 -29.53 -10.53
CA GLU A 687 32.68 -29.18 -9.71
C GLU A 687 34.06 -29.03 -10.37
N LEU A 688 34.72 -27.86 -10.20
CA LEU A 688 35.97 -27.69 -9.39
C LEU A 688 36.66 -26.29 -9.52
N ALA A 689 37.48 -25.99 -8.50
CA ALA A 689 38.61 -25.02 -8.45
C ALA A 689 38.41 -23.51 -8.11
N ASP A 690 39.39 -22.98 -7.35
CA ASP A 690 39.51 -21.64 -6.74
C ASP A 690 40.39 -20.63 -7.52
N GLY A 691 40.36 -19.32 -7.17
CA GLY A 691 41.07 -18.27 -7.95
C GLY A 691 41.52 -16.92 -7.33
N CYS A 692 41.40 -16.66 -6.01
CA CYS A 692 42.10 -15.59 -5.23
C CYS A 692 42.27 -14.11 -5.73
N LYS A 693 41.73 -13.15 -4.91
CA LYS A 693 42.39 -11.88 -4.41
C LYS A 693 42.57 -10.67 -5.39
N LYS A 694 42.68 -9.38 -5.00
CA LYS A 694 42.75 -8.62 -3.69
C LYS A 694 42.43 -7.09 -3.90
N ILE A 695 41.73 -6.42 -2.95
CA ILE A 695 41.81 -5.02 -2.37
C ILE A 695 42.18 -3.81 -3.32
N ILE A 696 41.56 -2.62 -3.36
CA ILE A 696 41.33 -1.46 -2.40
C ILE A 696 40.19 -0.56 -2.99
N GLY A 697 39.42 0.31 -2.31
CA GLY A 697 39.21 0.69 -0.89
C GLY A 697 38.80 2.18 -0.64
N ALA A 698 38.54 2.57 0.62
CA ALA A 698 38.48 3.94 1.21
C ALA A 698 37.31 4.94 0.91
N ASN A 699 36.23 4.83 1.69
CA ASN A 699 35.43 5.86 2.39
C ASN A 699 35.21 7.31 1.87
N LYS A 700 33.93 7.73 1.88
CA LYS A 700 33.49 8.95 2.59
C LYS A 700 32.04 8.80 3.10
N SER A 701 31.72 9.42 4.23
CA SER A 701 30.45 9.21 4.96
C SER A 701 29.48 10.38 4.84
N LEU A 702 28.23 10.11 4.44
CA LEU A 702 27.05 10.89 4.83
C LEU A 702 25.92 9.94 5.26
N SER A 703 25.10 10.39 6.19
CA SER A 703 23.93 9.65 6.68
C SER A 703 22.72 9.85 5.74
N SER A 704 22.60 8.97 4.74
CA SER A 704 21.39 8.83 3.92
C SER A 704 20.67 7.52 4.24
N SER A 705 19.33 7.52 4.16
CA SER A 705 18.55 6.28 4.06
C SER A 705 18.89 5.55 2.76
N SER A 706 18.85 4.22 2.80
CA SER A 706 18.94 3.42 1.56
C SER A 706 17.64 3.58 0.75
N ILE A 707 17.76 3.56 -0.57
CA ILE A 707 16.70 3.94 -1.52
C ILE A 707 16.52 2.83 -2.56
N ILE A 708 15.29 2.58 -3.03
CA ILE A 708 15.04 1.76 -4.23
C ILE A 708 14.44 2.62 -5.35
N ALA A 709 14.93 2.46 -6.58
CA ALA A 709 14.45 3.11 -7.80
C ALA A 709 14.03 2.10 -8.87
N CYS A 710 13.00 2.44 -9.66
CA CYS A 710 12.49 1.62 -10.76
C CYS A 710 12.60 2.38 -12.09
N GLU A 711 13.15 1.74 -13.13
CA GLU A 711 13.22 2.34 -14.46
C GLU A 711 12.09 1.87 -15.38
N SER A 712 11.70 2.73 -16.34
CA SER A 712 10.76 2.40 -17.41
C SER A 712 11.38 2.76 -18.76
N ASN A 713 11.77 1.76 -19.55
CA ASN A 713 12.45 1.92 -20.84
C ASN A 713 11.66 2.80 -21.81
N LEU A 714 12.16 4.03 -22.02
CA LEU A 714 11.84 4.91 -23.14
C LEU A 714 13.11 5.09 -23.98
N PRO A 715 13.05 4.97 -25.31
CA PRO A 715 14.24 5.11 -26.15
C PRO A 715 14.72 6.56 -26.16
N ALA A 716 16.00 6.77 -25.89
CA ALA A 716 16.62 8.09 -26.01
C ALA A 716 16.71 8.51 -27.49
N LEU A 717 16.19 9.69 -27.81
CA LEU A 717 16.41 10.32 -29.13
C LEU A 717 17.88 10.77 -29.24
N PRO A 718 18.54 10.56 -30.40
CA PRO A 718 19.98 10.77 -30.53
C PRO A 718 20.34 12.26 -30.63
N THR A 719 21.30 12.69 -29.81
CA THR A 719 21.87 14.04 -29.88
C THR A 719 22.75 14.18 -31.13
N LEU A 720 22.29 14.96 -32.11
CA LEU A 720 23.05 15.24 -33.34
C LEU A 720 24.31 16.08 -33.04
N SER A 721 25.46 15.44 -32.94
CA SER A 721 26.76 16.11 -32.91
C SER A 721 27.33 16.30 -34.32
N ILE A 722 27.12 17.50 -34.88
CA ILE A 722 27.75 17.88 -36.15
C ILE A 722 29.24 18.14 -35.89
N SER A 723 30.09 17.16 -36.21
CA SER A 723 31.52 17.37 -36.38
C SER A 723 31.87 17.48 -37.87
N ARG A 724 32.63 18.52 -38.23
CA ARG A 724 33.42 18.55 -39.47
C ARG A 724 34.88 18.73 -39.11
N SER A 725 35.73 18.00 -39.82
CA SER A 725 37.18 18.07 -39.75
C SER A 725 37.68 19.43 -40.28
N SER A 726 38.92 19.87 -40.10
CA SER A 726 40.21 19.15 -40.20
C SER A 726 41.36 20.08 -39.71
N ARG A 727 42.69 19.85 -39.77
CA ARG A 727 43.58 18.82 -40.37
C ARG A 727 45.02 19.07 -39.83
N PHE A 728 45.87 18.03 -39.72
CA PHE A 728 47.32 18.11 -39.38
C PHE A 728 47.66 18.76 -38.00
N GLY A 729 48.84 18.56 -37.39
CA GLY A 729 49.88 17.54 -37.66
C GLY A 729 51.31 17.98 -37.28
N SER A 730 52.08 17.04 -36.69
CA SER A 730 53.56 17.03 -36.52
C SER A 730 54.24 17.72 -35.32
N HIS A 731 55.43 17.20 -35.00
CA HIS A 731 56.55 17.70 -34.17
C HIS A 731 56.48 17.83 -32.62
N GLN A 732 56.85 16.71 -31.98
CA GLN A 732 57.78 16.59 -30.82
C GLN A 732 59.21 17.14 -31.15
N PRO A 733 60.19 17.20 -30.19
CA PRO A 733 60.13 17.08 -28.71
C PRO A 733 61.13 18.02 -27.92
N LEU A 734 61.31 17.72 -26.61
CA LEU A 734 62.55 17.75 -25.80
C LEU A 734 62.91 18.91 -24.83
N HIS A 735 63.48 18.46 -23.68
CA HIS A 735 64.30 19.11 -22.64
C HIS A 735 63.74 20.30 -21.81
N ALA A 736 64.19 20.53 -20.56
CA ALA A 736 64.65 19.65 -19.46
C ALA A 736 64.92 20.48 -18.17
N CYS A 737 64.81 19.85 -16.99
CA CYS A 737 65.57 20.16 -15.74
C CYS A 737 65.42 21.58 -15.11
N SER A 738 65.01 21.71 -13.83
CA SER A 738 65.85 21.54 -12.60
C SER A 738 66.18 22.91 -11.98
N SER A 739 66.21 23.15 -10.67
CA SER A 739 65.75 22.41 -9.46
C SER A 739 65.82 23.33 -8.22
N LYS A 740 65.48 22.81 -7.03
CA LYS A 740 65.87 23.29 -5.68
C LYS A 740 65.22 24.62 -5.20
N GLU A 741 65.05 24.89 -3.90
CA GLU A 741 65.25 24.06 -2.70
C GLU A 741 64.22 24.40 -1.58
N ASN A 742 64.32 23.67 -0.47
CA ASN A 742 63.63 23.74 0.84
C ASN A 742 63.45 25.18 1.40
N THR A 743 62.62 25.48 2.43
CA THR A 743 62.44 24.75 3.71
C THR A 743 61.18 25.21 4.51
N LEU A 744 60.95 24.56 5.66
CA LEU A 744 60.05 24.83 6.81
C LEU A 744 59.94 26.32 7.26
N SER A 745 58.98 26.80 8.08
CA SER A 745 57.96 26.15 8.96
C SER A 745 56.88 27.11 9.54
N HIS A 746 55.73 26.53 9.92
CA HIS A 746 54.88 26.82 11.12
C HIS A 746 54.13 28.17 11.36
N LEU A 747 52.86 27.98 11.76
CA LEU A 747 52.06 28.69 12.79
C LEU A 747 51.46 30.10 12.55
N SER A 748 50.12 30.12 12.58
CA SER A 748 49.22 31.23 12.96
C SER A 748 49.39 31.61 14.47
N PRO A 749 48.84 32.76 14.99
CA PRO A 749 47.43 33.18 14.86
C PRO A 749 47.18 34.71 14.73
N ALA A 750 45.90 35.11 14.84
CA ALA A 750 45.36 36.43 14.50
C ALA A 750 45.40 37.48 15.63
N SER A 751 45.27 38.77 15.25
CA SER A 751 44.46 39.80 15.94
C SER A 751 44.36 41.09 15.09
N SER A 752 43.69 42.14 15.60
CA SER A 752 43.09 43.24 14.81
C SER A 752 43.40 44.67 15.29
N SER A 753 43.65 45.60 14.36
CA SER A 753 43.52 47.07 14.48
C SER A 753 43.77 47.69 13.07
N ILE A 754 43.07 48.70 12.51
CA ILE A 754 42.52 50.02 12.92
C ILE A 754 43.36 51.19 12.33
N PHE A 755 42.74 51.93 11.39
CA PHE A 755 43.03 53.28 10.88
C PHE A 755 44.31 53.61 10.07
N GLY A 756 44.21 54.68 9.26
CA GLY A 756 45.24 55.24 8.38
C GLY A 756 44.66 56.18 7.32
N ASP A 757 44.62 57.49 7.61
CA ASP A 757 44.00 58.55 6.78
C ASP A 757 45.00 59.34 5.90
N LEU A 758 44.49 60.01 4.85
CA LEU A 758 44.83 61.37 4.33
C LEU A 758 44.00 61.61 3.04
N GLU A 759 43.13 62.63 2.91
CA GLU A 759 43.34 64.08 2.69
C GLU A 759 43.99 64.44 1.34
N GLY A 760 43.46 65.34 0.48
CA GLY A 760 42.25 66.18 0.55
C GLY A 760 41.50 66.30 -0.80
N LEU A 761 40.93 67.44 -1.25
CA LEU A 761 40.98 68.83 -0.74
C LEU A 761 39.69 69.64 -1.09
N LEU A 762 39.75 70.97 -0.88
CA LEU A 762 38.78 72.09 -1.04
C LEU A 762 38.31 72.36 -2.50
N ASP A 763 37.21 73.09 -2.81
CA ASP A 763 36.17 73.88 -2.09
C ASP A 763 34.86 73.94 -2.96
N SER A 764 33.76 74.75 -2.88
CA SER A 764 33.21 75.87 -2.06
C SER A 764 31.66 75.91 -2.29
N ILE A 765 30.75 76.06 -1.31
CA ILE A 765 30.26 77.28 -0.58
C ILE A 765 29.50 78.28 -1.50
N PRO A 766 28.23 78.70 -1.22
CA PRO A 766 27.70 79.17 0.08
C PRO A 766 26.29 78.73 0.59
N TRP A 767 25.99 79.17 1.83
CA TRP A 767 24.80 79.12 2.72
C TRP A 767 23.39 79.46 2.15
N SER A 768 22.24 79.39 2.88
CA SER A 768 21.61 78.59 4.00
C SER A 768 20.40 79.39 4.59
N PRO A 769 19.61 78.98 5.63
CA PRO A 769 19.19 77.67 6.17
C PRO A 769 17.62 77.49 6.11
N PRO A 770 16.76 77.49 7.18
CA PRO A 770 16.60 76.58 8.35
C PRO A 770 15.18 75.93 8.55
N GLN A 771 15.04 75.01 9.54
CA GLN A 771 13.78 74.45 10.14
C GLN A 771 12.90 73.51 9.25
N ARG A 772 12.27 72.41 9.73
CA ARG A 772 12.06 71.80 11.07
C ARG A 772 12.09 70.24 11.02
N ARG A 773 12.01 69.58 12.20
CA ARG A 773 12.09 68.09 12.47
C ARG A 773 10.80 67.31 12.05
N PRO A 774 10.71 65.94 12.06
CA PRO A 774 11.60 64.93 12.65
C PRO A 774 11.91 63.63 11.81
N ARG A 775 12.77 62.76 12.37
CA ARG A 775 13.19 61.42 11.85
C ARG A 775 12.07 60.36 11.85
N LYS A 776 12.10 59.46 10.85
CA LYS A 776 11.82 58.01 11.00
C LYS A 776 13.05 57.20 10.55
N ARG A 777 13.18 55.96 11.01
CA ARG A 777 14.30 55.05 10.66
C ARG A 777 14.01 54.30 9.33
N PRO A 778 15.03 53.82 8.60
CA PRO A 778 14.82 53.04 7.36
C PRO A 778 14.14 51.69 7.62
N GLY A 779 13.34 51.23 6.66
CA GLY A 779 12.85 49.84 6.61
C GLY A 779 13.93 48.89 6.08
N ALA A 780 13.86 47.61 6.47
CA ALA A 780 14.78 46.59 5.97
C ALA A 780 14.45 46.21 4.52
N LEU A 781 15.47 46.15 3.67
CA LEU A 781 15.38 45.71 2.28
C LEU A 781 15.28 44.17 2.22
N HIS A 782 14.35 43.61 1.42
CA HIS A 782 14.34 42.17 1.19
C HIS A 782 13.74 41.74 -0.16
N LYS A 783 14.40 40.74 -0.76
CA LYS A 783 14.08 39.97 -1.99
C LYS A 783 14.21 40.69 -3.34
N ASN A 784 14.76 39.93 -4.29
CA ASN A 784 14.90 40.30 -5.70
C ASN A 784 13.61 39.97 -6.44
N GLU A 785 13.06 40.94 -7.18
CA GLU A 785 12.06 40.68 -8.22
C GLU A 785 12.82 40.52 -9.56
N LEU A 786 12.63 39.40 -10.27
CA LEU A 786 13.28 39.21 -11.58
C LEU A 786 12.71 40.10 -12.70
N PHE A 787 11.52 40.68 -12.48
CA PHE A 787 10.81 41.54 -13.42
C PHE A 787 10.15 42.69 -12.66
N GLY A 788 10.92 43.72 -12.32
CA GLY A 788 10.46 44.87 -11.50
C GLY A 788 9.47 45.80 -12.23
N PHE A 789 8.25 45.35 -12.48
CA PHE A 789 7.16 46.16 -13.02
C PHE A 789 6.41 46.90 -11.91
N ARG A 790 6.28 48.23 -12.02
CA ARG A 790 5.36 49.00 -11.17
C ARG A 790 3.92 48.79 -11.62
N TYR A 791 3.15 48.03 -10.85
CA TYR A 791 1.71 47.86 -11.08
C TYR A 791 0.98 49.23 -11.01
N PRO A 792 0.04 49.51 -11.94
CA PRO A 792 -0.72 50.76 -11.93
C PRO A 792 -1.73 50.75 -10.77
N VAL A 793 -1.48 51.55 -9.74
CA VAL A 793 -2.40 51.71 -8.59
C VAL A 793 -3.72 52.32 -9.06
N LEU A 794 -4.85 51.74 -8.65
CA LEU A 794 -6.18 52.31 -8.87
C LEU A 794 -6.34 53.53 -7.96
N ALA A 795 -6.38 54.73 -8.56
CA ALA A 795 -6.58 55.98 -7.84
C ALA A 795 -7.99 56.08 -7.22
N GLU A 796 -8.99 55.52 -7.91
CA GLU A 796 -10.39 55.47 -7.48
C GLU A 796 -10.97 54.08 -7.76
N LYS A 797 -11.98 53.68 -6.98
CA LYS A 797 -12.63 52.36 -7.10
C LYS A 797 -13.49 52.32 -8.38
N PRO A 798 -13.33 51.33 -9.27
CA PRO A 798 -14.11 51.25 -10.50
C PRO A 798 -15.63 51.26 -10.27
N GLU A 799 -16.38 51.73 -11.25
CA GLU A 799 -17.85 51.72 -11.18
C GLU A 799 -18.42 50.31 -11.01
N TRP A 800 -19.60 50.22 -10.37
CA TRP A 800 -20.20 48.93 -10.02
C TRP A 800 -20.48 48.07 -11.25
N TRP A 801 -20.90 48.69 -12.36
CA TRP A 801 -21.17 48.00 -13.62
C TRP A 801 -19.90 47.55 -14.34
N TRP A 802 -18.80 48.32 -14.26
CA TRP A 802 -17.48 47.85 -14.72
C TRP A 802 -16.98 46.64 -13.92
N ARG A 803 -17.23 46.61 -12.60
CA ARG A 803 -16.92 45.45 -11.74
C ARG A 803 -17.74 44.22 -12.11
N THR A 804 -19.05 44.37 -12.35
CA THR A 804 -19.89 43.28 -12.85
C THR A 804 -19.44 42.80 -14.23
N LEU A 805 -19.13 43.71 -15.16
CA LEU A 805 -18.67 43.35 -16.51
C LEU A 805 -17.31 42.63 -16.48
N ALA A 806 -16.40 43.04 -15.58
CA ALA A 806 -15.11 42.39 -15.34
C ALA A 806 -15.22 40.95 -14.77
N CYS A 807 -16.41 40.51 -14.35
CA CYS A 807 -16.65 39.10 -13.96
C CYS A 807 -16.96 38.19 -15.17
N VAL A 808 -17.51 38.74 -16.25
CA VAL A 808 -17.94 37.99 -17.45
C VAL A 808 -16.82 37.13 -18.06
N PRO A 809 -15.55 37.59 -18.18
CA PRO A 809 -14.47 36.78 -18.73
C PRO A 809 -14.21 35.48 -17.95
N TYR A 810 -14.38 35.50 -16.62
CA TYR A 810 -14.19 34.33 -15.77
C TYR A 810 -15.37 33.36 -15.83
N LEU A 811 -16.58 33.86 -16.04
CA LEU A 811 -17.77 33.02 -16.30
C LEU A 811 -17.69 32.34 -17.67
N ILE A 812 -17.19 33.06 -18.68
CA ILE A 812 -16.92 32.49 -20.02
C ILE A 812 -15.81 31.43 -19.93
N ALA A 813 -14.71 31.69 -19.22
CA ALA A 813 -13.66 30.70 -18.99
C ALA A 813 -14.19 29.46 -18.26
N LEU A 814 -14.99 29.63 -17.19
CA LEU A 814 -15.64 28.52 -16.49
C LEU A 814 -16.50 27.67 -17.45
N GLN A 815 -17.30 28.30 -18.32
CA GLN A 815 -18.20 27.63 -19.24
C GLN A 815 -17.53 27.03 -20.49
N ILE A 816 -16.34 27.51 -20.88
CA ILE A 816 -15.55 26.92 -21.98
C ILE A 816 -14.66 25.76 -21.48
N SER A 817 -14.20 25.82 -20.24
CA SER A 817 -13.19 24.89 -19.68
C SER A 817 -13.60 23.42 -19.52
N ASP A 818 -14.89 23.09 -19.72
CA ASP A 818 -15.53 21.80 -19.37
C ASP A 818 -15.26 21.29 -17.93
N THR A 819 -14.77 22.14 -17.02
CA THR A 819 -14.27 21.71 -15.69
C THR A 819 -15.33 21.11 -14.76
N GLY A 820 -16.63 21.32 -15.06
CA GLY A 820 -17.73 20.60 -14.43
C GLY A 820 -17.64 19.07 -14.60
N TYR A 821 -17.13 18.59 -15.74
CA TYR A 821 -16.96 17.16 -16.01
C TYR A 821 -15.93 16.51 -15.08
N PHE A 822 -14.87 17.24 -14.71
CA PHE A 822 -13.83 16.72 -13.81
C PHE A 822 -14.28 16.57 -12.36
N ILE A 823 -15.30 17.33 -11.93
CA ILE A 823 -15.86 17.29 -10.57
C ILE A 823 -17.17 16.48 -10.49
N GLN A 824 -17.84 16.21 -11.62
CA GLN A 824 -19.08 15.43 -11.70
C GLN A 824 -19.05 14.13 -10.86
N PRO A 825 -18.02 13.25 -10.93
CA PRO A 825 -17.99 11.99 -10.18
C PRO A 825 -17.95 12.13 -8.64
N PHE A 826 -17.82 13.36 -8.13
CA PHE A 826 -17.82 13.68 -6.70
C PHE A 826 -19.08 14.43 -6.25
N LEU A 827 -19.89 14.90 -7.20
CA LEU A 827 -21.08 15.74 -6.95
C LEU A 827 -22.40 15.02 -7.29
N GLU A 828 -22.35 13.88 -7.96
CA GLU A 828 -23.46 12.90 -8.13
C GLU A 828 -23.95 12.25 -6.81
N ARG A 829 -23.72 12.91 -5.67
CA ARG A 829 -24.05 12.41 -4.32
C ARG A 829 -25.12 13.25 -3.59
N ASP A 830 -25.44 14.43 -4.12
CA ASP A 830 -26.47 15.35 -3.61
C ASP A 830 -27.26 15.93 -4.80
N ASP A 831 -28.53 15.57 -4.94
CA ASP A 831 -29.39 15.94 -6.08
C ASP A 831 -29.40 17.45 -6.37
N PHE A 832 -29.36 18.27 -5.30
CA PHE A 832 -29.38 19.74 -5.38
C PHE A 832 -28.17 20.34 -6.14
N ILE A 833 -27.04 19.64 -6.20
CA ILE A 833 -25.83 20.13 -6.90
C ILE A 833 -25.83 19.68 -8.37
N GLY A 834 -26.52 18.58 -8.71
CA GLY A 834 -26.65 18.09 -10.09
C GLY A 834 -27.27 19.12 -11.05
N ASP A 835 -28.35 19.76 -10.64
CA ASP A 835 -29.03 20.80 -11.45
C ASP A 835 -28.13 22.02 -11.72
N LEU A 836 -27.28 22.39 -10.75
CA LEU A 836 -26.32 23.50 -10.90
C LEU A 836 -25.26 23.16 -11.96
N ILE A 837 -24.83 21.89 -12.04
CA ILE A 837 -23.87 21.39 -13.04
C ILE A 837 -24.46 21.39 -14.45
N TYR A 838 -25.79 21.32 -14.62
CA TYR A 838 -26.42 21.41 -15.95
C TYR A 838 -26.65 22.86 -16.44
N PHE A 839 -26.73 23.83 -15.54
CA PHE A 839 -27.01 25.24 -15.92
C PHE A 839 -25.81 25.96 -16.55
N VAL A 840 -24.59 25.46 -16.34
CA VAL A 840 -23.32 26.12 -16.72
C VAL A 840 -22.62 25.53 -17.98
N PRO A 841 -22.96 24.33 -18.51
CA PRO A 841 -22.44 23.88 -19.83
C PRO A 841 -23.39 24.16 -21.01
N GLY A 842 -24.71 24.17 -20.79
CA GLY A 842 -25.72 23.97 -21.83
C GLY A 842 -25.91 25.07 -22.89
N ALA A 843 -25.24 26.23 -22.77
CA ALA A 843 -25.40 27.37 -23.68
C ALA A 843 -24.28 27.48 -24.73
N ILE A 844 -23.01 27.43 -24.32
CA ILE A 844 -21.86 27.64 -25.22
C ILE A 844 -21.50 26.37 -26.02
N THR A 845 -21.78 25.18 -25.49
CA THR A 845 -21.62 23.89 -26.20
C THR A 845 -22.46 23.75 -27.49
N ARG A 846 -23.38 24.69 -27.75
CA ARG A 846 -24.17 24.80 -28.98
C ARG A 846 -23.56 25.75 -30.03
N LEU A 847 -22.47 26.44 -29.69
CA LEU A 847 -21.77 27.36 -30.59
C LEU A 847 -20.63 26.61 -31.29
N PRO A 848 -20.40 26.81 -32.61
CA PRO A 848 -19.31 26.16 -33.31
C PRO A 848 -17.94 26.53 -32.75
N ALA A 849 -16.96 25.62 -32.80
CA ALA A 849 -15.61 25.86 -32.27
C ALA A 849 -14.90 27.11 -32.86
N TRP A 850 -15.25 27.51 -34.09
CA TRP A 850 -14.73 28.75 -34.69
C TRP A 850 -15.19 30.02 -33.93
N PHE A 851 -16.32 29.97 -33.21
CA PHE A 851 -16.84 31.10 -32.45
C PHE A 851 -15.90 31.48 -31.30
N ILE A 852 -15.27 30.49 -30.64
CA ILE A 852 -14.32 30.74 -29.55
C ILE A 852 -13.06 31.44 -30.08
N MET A 853 -12.55 31.01 -31.24
CA MET A 853 -11.41 31.67 -31.89
C MET A 853 -11.74 33.12 -32.30
N ILE A 854 -12.94 33.36 -32.83
CA ILE A 854 -13.44 34.70 -33.17
C ILE A 854 -13.60 35.56 -31.91
N TYR A 855 -14.19 35.02 -30.83
CA TYR A 855 -14.32 35.69 -29.54
C TYR A 855 -12.95 36.12 -28.98
N CYS A 856 -11.98 35.21 -28.92
CA CYS A 856 -10.63 35.53 -28.43
C CYS A 856 -9.94 36.61 -29.28
N TYR A 857 -10.08 36.56 -30.61
CA TYR A 857 -9.51 37.55 -31.52
C TYR A 857 -10.12 38.95 -31.32
N PHE A 858 -11.45 39.05 -31.29
CA PHE A 858 -12.15 40.34 -31.09
C PHE A 858 -12.01 40.87 -29.65
N ALA A 859 -12.02 40.02 -28.63
CA ALA A 859 -11.77 40.42 -27.25
C ALA A 859 -10.36 41.02 -27.09
N TYR A 860 -9.35 40.36 -27.65
CA TYR A 860 -7.97 40.82 -27.56
C TYR A 860 -7.72 42.12 -28.32
N ILE A 861 -8.11 42.19 -29.60
CA ILE A 861 -7.83 43.37 -30.44
C ILE A 861 -8.80 44.53 -30.14
N GLY A 862 -10.10 44.25 -30.02
CA GLY A 862 -11.13 45.27 -29.84
C GLY A 862 -11.26 45.82 -28.42
N ILE A 863 -10.85 45.06 -27.40
CA ILE A 863 -10.95 45.48 -25.98
C ILE A 863 -9.56 45.51 -25.32
N VAL A 864 -8.84 44.39 -25.24
CA VAL A 864 -7.56 44.34 -24.47
C VAL A 864 -6.53 45.34 -25.03
N LYS A 865 -6.49 45.58 -26.34
CA LYS A 865 -5.61 46.60 -26.96
C LYS A 865 -6.22 47.98 -27.17
N ASN A 866 -7.54 48.15 -27.06
CA ASN A 866 -8.14 49.48 -27.16
C ASN A 866 -7.97 50.26 -25.83
N LYS A 867 -7.44 51.47 -25.91
CA LYS A 867 -7.22 52.35 -24.74
C LYS A 867 -8.48 53.04 -24.24
N ASP A 868 -9.57 53.06 -25.02
CA ASP A 868 -10.85 53.66 -24.65
C ASP A 868 -11.55 52.89 -23.51
N PHE A 869 -11.24 51.59 -23.37
CA PHE A 869 -11.73 50.78 -22.25
C PHE A 869 -10.84 50.97 -21.01
N PRO A 870 -11.41 51.00 -19.78
CA PRO A 870 -10.62 51.12 -18.56
C PRO A 870 -9.60 49.99 -18.42
N HIS A 871 -8.39 50.34 -17.98
CA HIS A 871 -7.31 49.36 -17.74
C HIS A 871 -7.77 48.21 -16.82
N PHE A 872 -8.57 48.51 -15.80
CA PHE A 872 -9.23 47.54 -14.93
C PHE A 872 -9.99 46.45 -15.71
N PHE A 873 -10.91 46.82 -16.59
CA PHE A 873 -11.71 45.86 -17.36
C PHE A 873 -10.83 45.06 -18.35
N ARG A 874 -9.90 45.74 -19.02
CA ARG A 874 -8.94 45.13 -19.96
C ARG A 874 -8.05 44.09 -19.27
N PHE A 875 -7.65 44.34 -18.02
CA PHE A 875 -6.87 43.41 -17.21
C PHE A 875 -7.67 42.15 -16.85
N HIS A 876 -8.88 42.30 -16.32
CA HIS A 876 -9.70 41.13 -15.97
C HIS A 876 -10.12 40.30 -17.19
N LEU A 877 -10.33 40.94 -18.35
CA LEU A 877 -10.53 40.25 -19.63
C LEU A 877 -9.28 39.43 -20.03
N MET A 878 -8.09 40.03 -19.99
CA MET A 878 -6.86 39.31 -20.31
C MET A 878 -6.56 38.18 -19.31
N MET A 879 -6.83 38.39 -18.01
CA MET A 879 -6.70 37.35 -16.99
C MET A 879 -7.62 36.15 -17.24
N GLY A 880 -8.86 36.37 -17.65
CA GLY A 880 -9.77 35.28 -18.03
C GLY A 880 -9.24 34.46 -19.21
N MET A 881 -8.76 35.15 -20.25
CA MET A 881 -8.15 34.50 -21.43
C MET A 881 -6.86 33.74 -21.09
N LEU A 882 -6.01 34.27 -20.22
CA LEU A 882 -4.76 33.63 -19.80
C LEU A 882 -5.00 32.42 -18.89
N LEU A 883 -6.00 32.46 -18.00
CA LEU A 883 -6.36 31.32 -17.16
C LEU A 883 -6.90 30.15 -18.01
N GLU A 884 -7.76 30.45 -18.98
CA GLU A 884 -8.26 29.44 -19.93
C GLU A 884 -7.11 28.86 -20.78
N THR A 885 -6.22 29.71 -21.29
CA THR A 885 -5.01 29.25 -22.03
C THR A 885 -4.10 28.39 -21.14
N ALA A 886 -3.93 28.75 -19.86
CA ALA A 886 -3.13 27.98 -18.91
C ALA A 886 -3.75 26.62 -18.59
N LEU A 887 -5.09 26.54 -18.48
CA LEU A 887 -5.78 25.26 -18.31
C LEU A 887 -5.68 24.39 -19.57
N GLN A 888 -5.80 24.96 -20.77
CA GLN A 888 -5.59 24.22 -22.02
C GLN A 888 -4.15 23.69 -22.14
N ILE A 889 -3.14 24.49 -21.76
CA ILE A 889 -1.75 24.02 -21.65
C ILE A 889 -1.63 22.91 -20.60
N LEU A 890 -2.31 23.01 -19.46
CA LEU A 890 -2.33 21.96 -18.44
C LEU A 890 -3.00 20.67 -18.94
N LEU A 891 -4.09 20.77 -19.70
CA LEU A 891 -4.78 19.64 -20.34
C LEU A 891 -3.85 18.95 -21.34
N TYR A 892 -3.28 19.69 -22.30
CA TYR A 892 -2.37 19.13 -23.30
C TYR A 892 -1.07 18.60 -22.70
N THR A 893 -0.47 19.25 -21.69
CA THR A 893 0.73 18.74 -21.02
C THR A 893 0.43 17.51 -20.17
N SER A 894 -0.72 17.45 -19.49
CA SER A 894 -1.19 16.26 -18.76
C SER A 894 -1.37 15.03 -19.67
N ASN A 895 -1.73 15.24 -20.95
CA ASN A 895 -1.84 14.13 -21.90
C ASN A 895 -0.48 13.43 -22.20
N PHE A 896 0.65 14.03 -21.83
CA PHE A 896 1.97 13.37 -21.88
C PHE A 896 2.33 12.61 -20.59
N PHE A 897 1.46 12.57 -19.57
CA PHE A 897 1.66 11.81 -18.33
C PHE A 897 0.84 10.51 -18.33
N PRO A 898 1.44 9.32 -18.50
CA PRO A 898 0.70 8.05 -18.62
C PRO A 898 -0.16 7.71 -17.39
N LEU A 899 0.19 8.23 -16.21
CA LEU A 899 -0.55 8.02 -14.96
C LEU A 899 -1.94 8.71 -14.95
N ILE A 900 -2.13 9.73 -15.80
CA ILE A 900 -3.40 10.47 -15.92
C ILE A 900 -4.34 9.80 -16.93
N HIS A 901 -3.78 9.09 -17.92
CA HIS A 901 -4.52 8.33 -18.93
C HIS A 901 -4.83 6.87 -18.55
N TYR A 902 -4.17 6.30 -17.54
CA TYR A 902 -4.60 5.02 -16.96
C TYR A 902 -5.98 5.21 -16.31
N ASN A 903 -6.99 4.47 -16.81
CA ASN A 903 -8.37 4.50 -16.32
C ASN A 903 -8.50 3.96 -14.88
N GLY A 904 -8.11 4.78 -13.92
CA GLY A 904 -8.04 4.45 -12.50
C GLY A 904 -8.19 5.68 -11.63
N ARG A 905 -8.34 5.45 -10.32
CA ARG A 905 -8.74 6.50 -9.36
C ARG A 905 -7.79 7.70 -9.32
N PHE A 906 -6.50 7.52 -9.62
CA PHE A 906 -5.53 8.62 -9.65
C PHE A 906 -5.87 9.68 -10.71
N GLY A 907 -6.20 9.28 -11.94
CA GLY A 907 -6.62 10.23 -12.99
C GLY A 907 -7.88 11.00 -12.58
N ILE A 908 -8.85 10.33 -11.97
CA ILE A 908 -10.10 10.95 -11.50
C ILE A 908 -9.82 11.95 -10.35
N TYR A 909 -9.01 11.59 -9.35
CA TYR A 909 -8.62 12.51 -8.28
C TYR A 909 -7.74 13.67 -8.78
N TYR A 910 -6.87 13.41 -9.76
CA TYR A 910 -6.05 14.44 -10.40
C TYR A 910 -6.95 15.48 -11.09
N TRP A 911 -7.85 15.03 -11.97
CA TRP A 911 -8.75 15.91 -12.71
C TRP A 911 -9.69 16.68 -11.78
N ALA A 912 -10.28 16.03 -10.78
CA ALA A 912 -11.10 16.73 -9.79
C ALA A 912 -10.30 17.76 -8.96
N GLY A 913 -9.05 17.45 -8.62
CA GLY A 913 -8.13 18.40 -7.98
C GLY A 913 -7.81 19.61 -8.86
N VAL A 914 -7.58 19.39 -10.16
CA VAL A 914 -7.37 20.45 -11.16
C VAL A 914 -8.64 21.29 -11.32
N GLY A 915 -9.81 20.68 -11.52
CA GLY A 915 -11.10 21.36 -11.67
C GLY A 915 -11.46 22.20 -10.44
N PHE A 916 -11.36 21.62 -9.24
CA PHE A 916 -11.61 22.34 -7.99
C PHE A 916 -10.64 23.52 -7.78
N SER A 917 -9.36 23.33 -8.11
CA SER A 917 -8.34 24.40 -8.04
C SER A 917 -8.65 25.52 -9.04
N TYR A 918 -9.00 25.19 -10.28
CA TYR A 918 -9.35 26.16 -11.32
C TYR A 918 -10.60 26.98 -10.94
N ILE A 919 -11.66 26.31 -10.47
CA ILE A 919 -12.89 26.97 -10.00
C ILE A 919 -12.59 27.89 -8.81
N THR A 920 -11.75 27.46 -7.86
CA THR A 920 -11.33 28.29 -6.71
C THR A 920 -10.55 29.53 -7.17
N ILE A 921 -9.65 29.38 -8.16
CA ILE A 921 -8.89 30.49 -8.75
C ILE A 921 -9.82 31.47 -9.48
N LEU A 922 -10.76 30.98 -10.29
CA LEU A 922 -11.75 31.82 -10.98
C LEU A 922 -12.66 32.56 -9.99
N LEU A 923 -13.16 31.90 -8.95
CA LEU A 923 -13.98 32.54 -7.90
C LEU A 923 -13.19 33.62 -7.14
N GLN A 924 -11.90 33.39 -6.86
CA GLN A 924 -11.05 34.41 -6.25
C GLN A 924 -10.78 35.58 -7.21
N CYS A 925 -10.66 35.35 -8.53
CA CYS A 925 -10.55 36.41 -9.52
C CYS A 925 -11.85 37.23 -9.67
N VAL A 926 -13.01 36.57 -9.65
CA VAL A 926 -14.34 37.22 -9.59
C VAL A 926 -14.49 38.04 -8.31
N ARG A 927 -14.02 37.53 -7.16
CA ARG A 927 -14.00 38.29 -5.90
C ARG A 927 -13.18 39.57 -6.02
N PHE A 928 -11.99 39.52 -6.63
CA PHE A 928 -11.17 40.72 -6.87
C PHE A 928 -11.88 41.70 -7.83
N ALA A 929 -12.46 41.20 -8.94
CA ALA A 929 -13.24 42.03 -9.87
C ALA A 929 -14.45 42.72 -9.18
N LEU A 930 -15.20 42.01 -8.33
CA LEU A 930 -16.31 42.59 -7.55
C LEU A 930 -15.85 43.55 -6.44
N ALA A 931 -14.68 43.28 -5.84
CA ALA A 931 -14.03 44.23 -4.94
C ALA A 931 -13.56 45.49 -5.67
N GLY A 932 -13.29 45.42 -6.97
CA GLY A 932 -12.71 46.51 -7.76
C GLY A 932 -11.18 46.59 -7.62
N ASP A 933 -10.54 45.47 -7.33
CA ASP A 933 -9.10 45.30 -7.16
C ASP A 933 -8.56 44.35 -8.25
N TYR A 934 -7.28 44.46 -8.58
CA TYR A 934 -6.65 43.53 -9.52
C TYR A 934 -6.45 42.14 -8.90
N ALA A 935 -6.67 41.09 -9.68
CA ALA A 935 -6.33 39.72 -9.28
C ALA A 935 -4.81 39.50 -9.35
N HIS A 936 -4.22 39.02 -8.25
CA HIS A 936 -2.78 38.73 -8.14
C HIS A 936 -2.50 37.22 -8.15
N LEU A 937 -1.95 36.73 -9.26
CA LEU A 937 -1.47 35.37 -9.50
C LEU A 937 -0.11 35.47 -10.19
N SER A 938 0.94 34.94 -9.57
CA SER A 938 2.31 35.04 -10.07
C SER A 938 2.43 34.55 -11.53
N PHE A 939 3.22 35.24 -12.34
CA PHE A 939 3.38 35.04 -13.79
C PHE A 939 2.14 35.39 -14.64
N VAL A 940 0.93 34.98 -14.21
CA VAL A 940 -0.32 35.21 -14.96
C VAL A 940 -0.72 36.68 -14.94
N SER A 941 -0.70 37.33 -13.77
CA SER A 941 -0.96 38.76 -13.64
C SER A 941 0.09 39.60 -14.36
N ASP A 942 1.35 39.18 -14.32
CA ASP A 942 2.46 39.88 -14.96
C ASP A 942 2.30 39.88 -16.49
N ALA A 943 1.94 38.72 -17.06
CA ALA A 943 1.55 38.60 -18.45
C ALA A 943 0.31 39.47 -18.77
N ALA A 944 -0.73 39.46 -17.93
CA ALA A 944 -1.91 40.29 -18.14
C ALA A 944 -1.56 41.80 -18.19
N TYR A 945 -0.74 42.29 -17.26
CA TYR A 945 -0.23 43.67 -17.27
C TYR A 945 0.60 43.97 -18.53
N VAL A 946 1.49 43.08 -18.96
CA VAL A 946 2.24 43.25 -20.22
C VAL A 946 1.29 43.37 -21.42
N HIS A 947 0.25 42.53 -21.46
CA HIS A 947 -0.73 42.56 -22.55
C HIS A 947 -1.70 43.76 -22.49
N THR A 948 -1.93 44.41 -21.34
CA THR A 948 -2.77 45.63 -21.26
C THR A 948 -1.97 46.93 -21.38
N LEU A 949 -0.69 46.95 -20.99
CA LEU A 949 0.14 48.16 -21.01
C LEU A 949 0.82 48.40 -22.36
N PHE A 950 1.29 47.34 -23.04
CA PHE A 950 2.07 47.46 -24.28
C PHE A 950 1.27 47.10 -25.54
N ASN A 951 1.40 47.91 -26.60
CA ASN A 951 0.76 47.64 -27.90
C ASN A 951 1.69 46.91 -28.87
N ILE A 952 1.11 46.02 -29.68
CA ILE A 952 1.81 45.38 -30.80
C ILE A 952 2.11 46.46 -31.84
N GLY A 953 3.40 46.68 -32.13
CA GLY A 953 3.87 47.71 -33.08
C GLY A 953 4.72 48.84 -32.46
N GLY A 954 4.86 48.91 -31.13
CA GLY A 954 5.57 50.00 -30.46
C GLY A 954 6.64 49.55 -29.47
N TYR A 955 7.80 49.06 -29.95
CA TYR A 955 8.99 48.92 -29.11
C TYR A 955 9.63 50.30 -28.84
N HIS A 956 9.15 50.98 -27.80
CA HIS A 956 9.95 52.00 -27.11
C HIS A 956 10.43 51.40 -25.78
N ARG A 957 11.75 51.47 -25.56
CA ARG A 957 12.41 50.88 -24.39
C ARG A 957 12.01 51.67 -23.14
N PRO A 958 11.69 51.02 -22.01
CA PRO A 958 11.57 51.71 -20.73
C PRO A 958 12.97 52.11 -20.22
N PHE A 959 13.10 53.39 -19.90
CA PHE A 959 13.97 53.93 -18.85
C PHE A 959 13.05 54.65 -17.86
#